data_AF-A0A1C3SZ50-F1
#
_entry.id   AF-A0A1C3SZ50-F1
#
_cell.length_a   1.000
_cell.length_b   1.000
_cell.length_c   1.000
_cell.angle_alpha   90.00
_cell.angle_beta   90.00
_cell.angle_gamma   90.00
#
_symmetry.space_group_name_H-M   'P 1'
#
loop_
_entity.id
_entity.type
_entity.pdbx_description
1 polymer ?
#
loop_
_entity_poly.entity_id
_entity_poly.type
_entity_poly.pdbx_seq_one_letter_code
_entity_poly.pdbx_strand_id
1 'polypeptide(L)'
;MNKHENSKVNVNRRGWLFNLLTLPFIASILPPKANANTSSNINTHTSRVIVVDRIENIKNISFNFENEKCYFSTNSNPFQDGYFIAIRNTDYTDDGGVFFRINESYGWLRVFSGNVQAQWFGVQSQNTECGKEIVRAIKYIAHNGGVLEFSAGYYFIGEQRISLVKDDVKSSFTIVGKGEKTIFAFGNIDPVTNHDGKLIKEPVLFSFIGTDSDDYLPCIILKDFSIDYSNQKNKGGHSLNELDLTHPSPFSVGTNAIYFYYAYLPTIENVYINEVYGNGIVIKKCFFPKVRNCKGNNVSAGNVVSPDGNMAKDSDGGFCFLWSCFSGIVENCIVWNKRVYKSKFASLDNQTEMQGTICGYIGIWAEYSLTRDNDVPPPRLNWLKNKDLISDTLSSGIVFRNNVVYGYTIGIKTESYVDAIIDGNVVLNCYLPIFASGTRCTISSNWVDMLQCSGIKCPQGGLEFKRSCLGGATWAKNNDTNMSLLIEKNYVKSDMYPVFLTNRNNLVVKNNYFLTTKKGKLFDSKDNKIVTGLALIENTFVIDEAYEGSSSHITYNANVKFFGNTFINKSLNPCEIALGNDGAHSFIFRNNNFSGFFQLLSNSHICFDENEVSISKVTKPFIVTKSSGVKFKGNNFYFGELSNVAIFDITSNNVDIVSNVIQSAQVTGPGTPLLFNFSSDSIYNISLQKTEVNINGKEVFLAKFKDVHLLHLAKNTSNIPLSVDISGKGYGPFYMVGNSFKAIQGIDGYNPNDMNNISPLYTASVGEVLYSLKPEIGSDIGIIYTENGWHKIGKLH
;
A
#
# COMPACT_ATOMS: atom_id res chain seq x y z
N MET A 1 10.12 -0.41 42.99
CA MET A 1 9.47 -0.61 44.30
C MET A 1 8.65 0.63 44.64
N ASN A 2 7.42 0.44 45.14
CA ASN A 2 6.38 1.39 45.62
C ASN A 2 5.79 2.38 44.59
N LYS A 3 4.56 2.15 44.07
CA LYS A 3 3.21 2.48 44.59
C LYS A 3 2.95 4.00 44.68
N HIS A 4 2.28 4.58 43.69
CA HIS A 4 0.82 4.85 43.59
C HIS A 4 0.35 6.05 44.41
N GLU A 5 -0.04 7.13 43.72
CA GLU A 5 -1.25 7.89 44.07
C GLU A 5 -1.79 8.70 42.87
N ASN A 6 -3.12 8.79 42.83
CA ASN A 6 -3.95 9.19 41.70
C ASN A 6 -4.02 10.71 41.51
N SER A 7 -4.08 11.16 40.25
CA SER A 7 -4.90 12.32 39.90
C SER A 7 -5.64 12.08 38.58
N LYS A 8 -6.97 12.12 38.67
CA LYS A 8 -7.93 11.99 37.57
C LYS A 8 -7.95 13.30 36.77
N VAL A 9 -7.77 13.22 35.46
CA VAL A 9 -8.25 14.24 34.53
C VAL A 9 -9.09 13.55 33.46
N ASN A 10 -10.37 13.94 33.44
CA ASN A 10 -11.38 13.52 32.47
C ASN A 10 -10.98 13.93 31.06
N VAL A 11 -10.77 12.95 30.19
CA VAL A 11 -10.77 13.14 28.74
C VAL A 11 -11.91 12.32 28.16
N ASN A 12 -12.94 13.03 27.68
CA ASN A 12 -14.03 12.51 26.88
C ASN A 12 -13.46 11.90 25.58
N ARG A 13 -13.14 10.60 25.61
CA ARG A 13 -12.98 9.77 24.42
C ARG A 13 -14.30 9.05 24.17
N ARG A 14 -15.02 9.44 23.13
CA ARG A 14 -15.95 8.54 22.42
C ARG A 14 -15.11 7.44 21.76
N GLY A 15 -14.69 6.47 22.56
CA GLY A 15 -14.14 5.22 22.08
C GLY A 15 -15.27 4.41 21.47
N TRP A 16 -15.15 4.10 20.19
CA TRP A 16 -15.87 2.99 19.59
C TRP A 16 -15.31 1.70 20.21
N LEU A 17 -15.89 1.27 21.32
CA LEU A 17 -15.70 -0.08 21.84
C LEU A 17 -16.34 -1.03 20.82
N PHE A 18 -15.50 -1.72 20.05
CA PHE A 18 -15.89 -2.98 19.45
C PHE A 18 -16.19 -3.96 20.59
N ASN A 19 -17.47 -4.17 20.88
CA ASN A 19 -17.90 -5.32 21.65
C ASN A 19 -17.48 -6.58 20.88
N LEU A 20 -16.41 -7.23 21.33
CA LEU A 20 -16.18 -8.65 21.10
C LEU A 20 -17.35 -9.40 21.75
N LEU A 21 -18.43 -9.58 20.99
CA LEU A 21 -19.43 -10.60 21.30
C LEU A 21 -18.79 -11.95 20.93
N THR A 22 -18.11 -12.56 21.89
CA THR A 22 -17.91 -14.01 21.91
C THR A 22 -19.28 -14.66 22.10
N LEU A 23 -19.99 -14.85 20.99
CA LEU A 23 -21.18 -15.71 20.96
C LEU A 23 -20.71 -17.17 21.02
N PRO A 24 -21.25 -17.98 21.96
CA PRO A 24 -20.96 -19.40 21.97
C PRO A 24 -21.59 -20.04 20.74
N PHE A 25 -20.76 -20.77 20.01
CA PHE A 25 -21.16 -21.71 18.96
C PHE A 25 -22.13 -22.75 19.54
N ILE A 26 -23.40 -22.68 19.13
CA ILE A 26 -24.29 -23.85 19.10
C ILE A 26 -24.91 -23.86 17.70
N ALA A 27 -24.30 -24.61 16.79
CA ALA A 27 -24.92 -24.98 15.54
C ALA A 27 -25.92 -26.12 15.84
N SER A 28 -27.17 -25.77 16.10
CA SER A 28 -28.29 -26.71 16.04
C SER A 28 -29.17 -26.33 14.86
N ILE A 29 -28.83 -26.85 13.69
CA ILE A 29 -29.79 -27.00 12.59
C ILE A 29 -29.78 -28.50 12.27
N LEU A 30 -30.70 -29.19 12.93
CA LEU A 30 -31.12 -30.54 12.56
C LEU A 30 -31.78 -30.47 11.18
N PRO A 31 -31.64 -31.49 10.31
CA PRO A 31 -32.53 -31.64 9.17
C PRO A 31 -33.99 -31.74 9.66
N PRO A 32 -34.98 -31.39 8.83
CA PRO A 32 -36.38 -31.44 9.23
C PRO A 32 -36.72 -32.83 9.75
N LYS A 33 -37.31 -32.86 10.96
CA LYS A 33 -37.83 -34.07 11.59
C LYS A 33 -38.70 -34.84 10.60
N ALA A 34 -38.21 -35.97 10.13
CA ALA A 34 -39.09 -37.05 9.73
C ALA A 34 -39.88 -37.45 10.98
N ASN A 35 -41.21 -37.39 10.90
CA ASN A 35 -42.09 -37.90 11.95
C ASN A 35 -41.87 -39.42 12.07
N ALA A 36 -40.98 -39.80 12.99
CA ALA A 36 -40.86 -41.19 13.44
C ALA A 36 -41.98 -41.47 14.45
N ASN A 37 -43.18 -41.74 13.94
CA ASN A 37 -44.13 -42.59 14.65
C ASN A 37 -43.87 -44.02 14.20
N THR A 38 -42.90 -44.69 14.83
CA THR A 38 -42.86 -46.15 14.83
C THR A 38 -42.50 -46.64 16.24
N SER A 39 -43.48 -47.34 16.79
CA SER A 39 -43.43 -48.12 18.01
C SER A 39 -42.19 -48.99 18.11
N SER A 40 -41.65 -49.05 19.33
CA SER A 40 -40.69 -50.03 19.81
C SER A 40 -41.07 -51.46 19.43
N ASN A 41 -40.24 -52.09 18.59
CA ASN A 41 -39.96 -53.52 18.62
C ASN A 41 -38.54 -53.73 18.08
N ILE A 42 -37.57 -53.73 18.99
CA ILE A 42 -36.20 -54.13 18.69
C ILE A 42 -36.20 -55.65 18.62
N ASN A 43 -36.45 -56.19 17.43
CA ASN A 43 -36.01 -57.55 17.11
C ASN A 43 -34.53 -57.49 16.77
N THR A 44 -33.73 -58.25 17.52
CA THR A 44 -32.34 -58.58 17.22
C THR A 44 -32.27 -59.42 15.94
N HIS A 45 -32.33 -58.77 14.77
CA HIS A 45 -32.09 -59.42 13.49
C HIS A 45 -30.62 -59.22 13.09
N THR A 46 -29.94 -60.34 12.87
CA THR A 46 -28.56 -60.45 12.40
C THR A 46 -28.34 -59.58 11.16
N SER A 47 -27.43 -58.60 11.25
CA SER A 47 -26.98 -57.79 10.10
C SER A 47 -26.46 -58.73 9.00
N ARG A 48 -27.15 -58.78 7.86
CA ARG A 48 -26.68 -59.56 6.69
C ARG A 48 -25.42 -58.90 6.15
N VAL A 49 -24.33 -59.66 6.00
CA VAL A 49 -23.15 -59.22 5.25
C VAL A 49 -23.34 -59.65 3.81
N ILE A 50 -23.37 -58.69 2.89
CA ILE A 50 -23.62 -58.93 1.48
C ILE A 50 -22.43 -58.41 0.71
N VAL A 51 -21.77 -59.29 -0.03
CA VAL A 51 -20.66 -58.93 -0.91
C VAL A 51 -21.21 -58.64 -2.29
N VAL A 52 -20.89 -57.47 -2.83
CA VAL A 52 -21.24 -57.05 -4.20
C VAL A 52 -19.98 -56.70 -4.98
N ASP A 53 -20.00 -56.84 -6.30
CA ASP A 53 -18.82 -56.50 -7.10
C ASP A 53 -18.51 -54.99 -7.08
N ARG A 54 -19.56 -54.15 -7.13
CA ARG A 54 -19.51 -52.69 -7.03
C ARG A 54 -20.63 -52.19 -6.14
N ILE A 55 -20.43 -51.10 -5.41
CA ILE A 55 -21.47 -50.56 -4.50
C ILE A 55 -22.77 -50.19 -5.22
N GLU A 56 -22.70 -49.79 -6.49
CA GLU A 56 -23.89 -49.46 -7.30
C GLU A 56 -24.83 -50.65 -7.50
N ASN A 57 -24.34 -51.88 -7.34
CA ASN A 57 -25.13 -53.09 -7.51
C ASN A 57 -26.09 -53.35 -6.32
N ILE A 58 -25.96 -52.60 -5.21
CA ILE A 58 -26.86 -52.81 -4.07
C ILE A 58 -28.32 -52.49 -4.40
N LYS A 59 -28.59 -51.66 -5.41
CA LYS A 59 -29.95 -51.37 -5.90
C LYS A 59 -30.67 -52.60 -6.46
N ASN A 60 -29.93 -53.62 -6.88
CA ASN A 60 -30.47 -54.88 -7.38
C ASN A 60 -30.72 -55.90 -6.27
N ILE A 61 -30.36 -55.56 -5.02
CA ILE A 61 -30.48 -56.44 -3.87
C ILE A 61 -31.80 -56.16 -3.17
N SER A 62 -32.68 -57.16 -3.16
CA SER A 62 -33.93 -57.12 -2.41
C SER A 62 -33.68 -57.13 -0.90
N PHE A 63 -34.58 -56.45 -0.19
CA PHE A 63 -34.71 -56.49 1.26
C PHE A 63 -35.93 -57.33 1.65
N ASN A 64 -35.88 -57.93 2.84
CA ASN A 64 -36.91 -58.81 3.37
C ASN A 64 -38.03 -58.03 4.07
N PHE A 65 -37.71 -56.88 4.67
CA PHE A 65 -38.66 -56.01 5.39
C PHE A 65 -38.15 -54.56 5.43
N GLU A 66 -39.07 -53.61 5.60
CA GLU A 66 -38.72 -52.20 5.78
C GLU A 66 -37.87 -52.02 7.05
N ASN A 67 -36.85 -51.16 6.98
CA ASN A 67 -35.82 -50.96 8.01
C ASN A 67 -34.86 -52.14 8.22
N GLU A 68 -34.79 -53.10 7.29
CA GLU A 68 -33.70 -54.11 7.29
C GLU A 68 -32.35 -53.40 7.20
N LYS A 69 -31.43 -53.73 8.11
CA LYS A 69 -30.06 -53.21 8.14
C LYS A 69 -29.07 -54.26 7.65
N CYS A 70 -28.35 -53.94 6.58
CA CYS A 70 -27.35 -54.82 5.97
C CYS A 70 -25.98 -54.14 5.95
N TYR A 71 -24.91 -54.92 6.09
CA TYR A 71 -23.55 -54.47 5.78
C TYR A 71 -23.22 -54.88 4.35
N PHE A 72 -22.96 -53.91 3.49
CA PHE A 72 -22.54 -54.15 2.13
C PHE A 72 -21.02 -53.99 2.03
N SER A 73 -20.35 -55.02 1.52
CA SER A 73 -18.93 -55.02 1.22
C SER A 73 -18.70 -55.13 -0.28
N THR A 74 -17.67 -54.47 -0.80
CA THR A 74 -17.35 -54.47 -2.22
C THR A 74 -16.06 -55.22 -2.52
N ASN A 75 -16.06 -56.02 -3.59
CA ASN A 75 -14.84 -56.69 -4.07
C ASN A 75 -13.88 -55.70 -4.75
N SER A 76 -14.40 -54.61 -5.32
CA SER A 76 -13.61 -53.68 -6.13
C SER A 76 -12.99 -52.51 -5.36
N ASN A 77 -13.62 -52.05 -4.26
CA ASN A 77 -13.20 -50.83 -3.58
C ASN A 77 -13.67 -50.81 -2.11
N PRO A 78 -12.92 -51.38 -1.16
CA PRO A 78 -13.36 -51.55 0.23
C PRO A 78 -13.67 -50.21 0.94
N PHE A 79 -13.25 -49.07 0.38
CA PHE A 79 -13.60 -47.74 0.89
C PHE A 79 -15.07 -47.34 0.67
N GLN A 80 -15.84 -48.12 -0.10
CA GLN A 80 -17.28 -47.91 -0.31
C GLN A 80 -18.17 -48.71 0.65
N ASP A 81 -17.57 -49.64 1.40
CA ASP A 81 -18.29 -50.54 2.29
C ASP A 81 -19.05 -49.78 3.38
N GLY A 82 -20.07 -50.41 3.95
CA GLY A 82 -20.76 -49.84 5.10
C GLY A 82 -22.12 -50.44 5.38
N TYR A 83 -22.75 -49.94 6.44
CA TYR A 83 -24.12 -50.29 6.79
C TYR A 83 -25.11 -49.47 5.98
N PHE A 84 -26.18 -50.13 5.53
CA PHE A 84 -27.31 -49.51 4.85
C PHE A 84 -28.61 -50.02 5.47
N ILE A 85 -29.64 -49.18 5.45
CA ILE A 85 -30.98 -49.48 5.92
C ILE A 85 -31.97 -49.32 4.77
N ALA A 86 -32.84 -50.31 4.56
CA ALA A 86 -33.90 -50.23 3.57
C ALA A 86 -34.99 -49.29 4.08
N ILE A 87 -35.26 -48.20 3.36
CA ILE A 87 -36.26 -47.20 3.77
C ILE A 87 -37.30 -46.98 2.69
N ARG A 88 -38.53 -46.69 3.11
CA ARG A 88 -39.56 -46.15 2.22
C ARG A 88 -39.38 -44.64 2.09
N ASN A 89 -39.09 -44.17 0.88
CA ASN A 89 -38.91 -42.75 0.60
C ASN A 89 -39.18 -42.49 -0.89
N THR A 90 -40.02 -41.52 -1.24
CA THR A 90 -40.34 -41.17 -2.64
C THR A 90 -39.54 -39.97 -3.16
N ASP A 91 -38.94 -39.20 -2.27
CA ASP A 91 -38.36 -37.90 -2.57
C ASP A 91 -36.86 -37.99 -2.90
N TYR A 92 -36.18 -39.04 -2.40
CA TYR A 92 -34.74 -39.21 -2.58
C TYR A 92 -34.43 -39.75 -3.97
N THR A 93 -33.52 -39.13 -4.70
CA THR A 93 -33.00 -39.69 -5.95
C THR A 93 -31.78 -40.55 -5.66
N ASP A 94 -31.51 -41.56 -6.51
CA ASP A 94 -30.23 -42.29 -6.45
C ASP A 94 -29.07 -41.29 -6.62
N ASP A 95 -28.16 -41.27 -5.64
CA ASP A 95 -27.00 -40.38 -5.64
C ASP A 95 -25.67 -41.12 -5.84
N GLY A 96 -25.72 -42.46 -5.94
CA GLY A 96 -24.57 -43.32 -6.16
C GLY A 96 -23.59 -43.44 -4.99
N GLY A 97 -23.96 -43.00 -3.77
CA GLY A 97 -23.08 -43.12 -2.60
C GLY A 97 -23.77 -43.25 -1.23
N VAL A 98 -24.77 -42.41 -0.97
CA VAL A 98 -25.53 -42.37 0.29
C VAL A 98 -26.91 -43.01 0.13
N PHE A 99 -27.60 -42.74 -0.97
CA PHE A 99 -28.90 -43.34 -1.26
C PHE A 99 -28.90 -44.03 -2.63
N PHE A 100 -29.31 -45.31 -2.63
CA PHE A 100 -29.44 -46.14 -3.83
C PHE A 100 -30.89 -46.53 -4.03
N ARG A 101 -31.47 -46.16 -5.17
CA ARG A 101 -32.89 -46.31 -5.47
C ARG A 101 -33.17 -47.73 -6.00
N ILE A 102 -34.04 -48.47 -5.32
CA ILE A 102 -34.44 -49.84 -5.74
C ILE A 102 -35.67 -49.76 -6.64
N ASN A 103 -36.69 -49.01 -6.22
CA ASN A 103 -37.93 -48.77 -6.97
C ASN A 103 -38.58 -47.45 -6.52
N GLU A 104 -39.70 -47.05 -7.13
CA GLU A 104 -40.39 -45.77 -6.87
C GLU A 104 -40.63 -45.46 -5.37
N SER A 105 -40.80 -46.47 -4.52
CA SER A 105 -41.10 -46.29 -3.10
C SER A 105 -39.96 -46.60 -2.16
N TYR A 106 -38.94 -47.37 -2.56
CA TYR A 106 -37.90 -47.88 -1.66
C TYR A 106 -36.47 -47.67 -2.16
N GLY A 107 -35.54 -47.56 -1.21
CA GLY A 107 -34.12 -47.52 -1.48
C GLY A 107 -33.27 -47.89 -0.26
N TRP A 108 -31.98 -48.12 -0.51
CA TRP A 108 -30.96 -48.34 0.52
C TRP A 108 -30.37 -46.99 0.93
N LEU A 109 -30.53 -46.62 2.20
CA LEU A 109 -29.90 -45.44 2.79
C LEU A 109 -28.68 -45.85 3.61
N ARG A 110 -27.53 -45.25 3.34
CA ARG A 110 -26.30 -45.46 4.12
C ARG A 110 -26.51 -44.99 5.56
N VAL A 111 -26.12 -45.83 6.52
CA VAL A 111 -26.13 -45.52 7.95
C VAL A 111 -24.76 -44.99 8.34
N PHE A 112 -24.69 -43.71 8.68
CA PHE A 112 -23.47 -43.07 9.16
C PHE A 112 -23.80 -41.93 10.14
N SER A 113 -22.81 -41.53 10.92
CA SER A 113 -22.83 -40.33 11.75
C SER A 113 -21.59 -39.50 11.46
N GLY A 114 -21.74 -38.20 11.22
CA GLY A 114 -20.61 -37.29 10.93
C GLY A 114 -20.48 -36.94 9.45
N ASN A 115 -19.23 -36.79 8.98
CA ASN A 115 -18.93 -36.28 7.64
C ASN A 115 -19.20 -37.32 6.54
N VAL A 116 -19.64 -36.83 5.39
CA VAL A 116 -19.78 -37.63 4.17
C VAL A 116 -18.39 -37.89 3.59
N GLN A 117 -18.07 -39.14 3.28
CA GLN A 117 -16.77 -39.50 2.70
C GLN A 117 -16.87 -39.54 1.16
N ALA A 118 -15.93 -38.88 0.47
CA ALA A 118 -15.92 -38.82 -1.00
C ALA A 118 -15.85 -40.21 -1.65
N GLN A 119 -15.17 -41.15 -1.02
CA GLN A 119 -14.98 -42.51 -1.52
C GLN A 119 -16.31 -43.26 -1.66
N TRP A 120 -17.35 -42.90 -0.90
CA TRP A 120 -18.68 -43.51 -1.01
C TRP A 120 -19.28 -43.32 -2.40
N PHE A 121 -18.94 -42.24 -3.10
CA PHE A 121 -19.40 -41.93 -4.46
C PHE A 121 -18.51 -42.52 -5.56
N GLY A 122 -17.52 -43.34 -5.19
CA GLY A 122 -16.59 -43.95 -6.15
C GLY A 122 -15.32 -43.14 -6.40
N VAL A 123 -15.08 -42.08 -5.63
CA VAL A 123 -13.84 -41.30 -5.73
C VAL A 123 -12.65 -42.17 -5.30
N GLN A 124 -11.65 -42.32 -6.17
CA GLN A 124 -10.44 -43.12 -5.94
C GLN A 124 -9.19 -42.25 -6.09
N SER A 125 -8.21 -42.46 -5.20
CA SER A 125 -6.98 -41.66 -5.15
C SER A 125 -5.77 -42.43 -5.67
N GLN A 126 -5.68 -42.73 -6.98
CA GLN A 126 -4.59 -43.53 -7.57
C GLN A 126 -4.30 -43.21 -9.07
N ASN A 127 -4.25 -41.93 -9.47
CA ASN A 127 -4.02 -41.51 -10.87
C ASN A 127 -5.08 -41.95 -11.90
N THR A 128 -6.18 -42.58 -11.48
CA THR A 128 -7.35 -42.79 -12.33
C THR A 128 -8.22 -41.54 -12.33
N GLU A 129 -8.77 -41.19 -13.50
CA GLU A 129 -9.69 -40.07 -13.62
C GLU A 129 -10.96 -40.33 -12.77
N CYS A 130 -11.25 -39.41 -11.86
CA CYS A 130 -12.38 -39.50 -10.91
C CYS A 130 -13.22 -38.21 -10.85
N GLY A 131 -13.10 -37.34 -11.86
CA GLY A 131 -13.76 -36.03 -11.88
C GLY A 131 -15.28 -36.11 -11.81
N LYS A 132 -15.91 -37.10 -12.47
CA LYS A 132 -17.36 -37.28 -12.48
C LYS A 132 -17.91 -37.67 -11.10
N GLU A 133 -17.19 -38.54 -10.41
CA GLU A 133 -17.50 -39.01 -9.05
C GLU A 133 -17.34 -37.88 -8.04
N ILE A 134 -16.30 -37.05 -8.19
CA ILE A 134 -16.09 -35.86 -7.36
C ILE A 134 -17.24 -34.86 -7.54
N VAL A 135 -17.63 -34.55 -8.78
CA VAL A 135 -18.76 -33.65 -9.05
C VAL A 135 -20.05 -34.19 -8.43
N ARG A 136 -20.29 -35.50 -8.53
CA ARG A 136 -21.45 -36.16 -7.92
C ARG A 136 -21.48 -36.00 -6.41
N ALA A 137 -20.36 -36.26 -5.74
CA ALA A 137 -20.22 -36.11 -4.29
C ALA A 137 -20.42 -34.65 -3.83
N ILE A 138 -19.86 -33.69 -4.58
CA ILE A 138 -20.01 -32.26 -4.30
C ILE A 138 -21.48 -31.82 -4.49
N LYS A 139 -22.16 -32.25 -5.56
CA LYS A 139 -23.58 -31.93 -5.76
C LYS A 139 -24.46 -32.47 -4.63
N TYR A 140 -24.14 -33.66 -4.12
CA TYR A 140 -24.85 -34.23 -2.97
C TYR A 140 -24.80 -33.31 -1.74
N ILE A 141 -23.60 -32.87 -1.33
CA ILE A 141 -23.47 -31.98 -0.17
C ILE A 141 -23.93 -30.54 -0.45
N ALA A 142 -23.88 -30.08 -1.70
CA ALA A 142 -24.40 -28.76 -2.07
C ALA A 142 -25.93 -28.68 -1.91
N HIS A 143 -26.63 -29.80 -2.18
CA HIS A 143 -28.06 -29.92 -1.97
C HIS A 143 -28.40 -30.12 -0.49
N ASN A 144 -27.77 -31.11 0.16
CA ASN A 144 -28.15 -31.58 1.50
C ASN A 144 -27.45 -30.87 2.66
N GLY A 145 -26.38 -30.13 2.39
CA GLY A 145 -25.52 -29.49 3.38
C GLY A 145 -24.53 -30.47 4.03
N GLY A 146 -23.69 -29.92 4.93
CA GLY A 146 -22.73 -30.71 5.71
C GLY A 146 -21.30 -30.67 5.15
N VAL A 147 -20.51 -31.70 5.46
CA VAL A 147 -19.07 -31.75 5.16
C VAL A 147 -18.77 -32.95 4.26
N LEU A 148 -18.15 -32.70 3.11
CA LEU A 148 -17.54 -33.72 2.25
C LEU A 148 -16.04 -33.81 2.54
N GLU A 149 -15.62 -34.98 2.99
CA GLU A 149 -14.26 -35.25 3.41
C GLU A 149 -13.51 -36.12 2.39
N PHE A 150 -12.31 -35.69 2.06
CA PHE A 150 -11.35 -36.40 1.22
C PHE A 150 -10.21 -36.94 2.09
N SER A 151 -9.77 -38.18 1.81
CA SER A 151 -8.55 -38.70 2.42
C SER A 151 -7.32 -38.07 1.78
N ALA A 152 -6.15 -38.24 2.42
CA ALA A 152 -4.88 -38.00 1.74
C ALA A 152 -4.79 -38.85 0.46
N GLY A 153 -4.27 -38.27 -0.61
CA GLY A 153 -4.18 -38.91 -1.91
C GLY A 153 -4.13 -37.93 -3.07
N TYR A 154 -3.78 -38.45 -4.24
CA TYR A 154 -3.79 -37.73 -5.52
C TYR A 154 -5.05 -38.09 -6.30
N TYR A 155 -5.89 -37.10 -6.57
CA TYR A 155 -7.17 -37.22 -7.26
C TYR A 155 -7.05 -36.56 -8.63
N PHE A 156 -6.90 -37.38 -9.67
CA PHE A 156 -6.88 -36.87 -11.04
C PHE A 156 -8.30 -36.59 -11.50
N ILE A 157 -8.63 -35.31 -11.70
CA ILE A 157 -9.96 -34.86 -12.11
C ILE A 157 -10.13 -34.95 -13.64
N GLY A 158 -9.03 -35.02 -14.39
CA GLY A 158 -9.06 -34.98 -15.85
C GLY A 158 -9.52 -33.62 -16.37
N GLU A 159 -10.25 -33.61 -17.49
CA GLU A 159 -10.80 -32.40 -18.10
C GLU A 159 -12.08 -31.91 -17.41
N GLN A 160 -12.57 -32.62 -16.39
CA GLN A 160 -13.74 -32.18 -15.64
C GLN A 160 -13.47 -30.84 -14.93
N ARG A 161 -14.50 -30.00 -14.86
CA ARG A 161 -14.50 -28.72 -14.15
C ARG A 161 -15.68 -28.71 -13.19
N ILE A 162 -15.48 -28.21 -11.98
CA ILE A 162 -16.47 -28.26 -10.91
C ILE A 162 -17.21 -26.93 -10.93
N SER A 163 -18.43 -26.94 -11.45
CA SER A 163 -19.27 -25.75 -11.53
C SER A 163 -20.62 -26.01 -10.89
N LEU A 164 -20.95 -25.21 -9.86
CA LEU A 164 -22.25 -25.18 -9.22
C LEU A 164 -22.88 -23.81 -9.44
N VAL A 165 -24.10 -23.81 -9.95
CA VAL A 165 -24.93 -22.61 -10.03
C VAL A 165 -25.90 -22.55 -8.85
N LYS A 166 -26.62 -21.44 -8.69
CA LYS A 166 -27.59 -21.23 -7.61
C LYS A 166 -28.56 -22.40 -7.40
N ASP A 167 -29.01 -23.03 -8.48
CA ASP A 167 -29.95 -24.15 -8.38
C ASP A 167 -29.32 -25.44 -7.86
N ASP A 168 -28.01 -25.63 -8.03
CA ASP A 168 -27.28 -26.77 -7.46
C ASP A 168 -27.05 -26.61 -5.94
N VAL A 169 -27.04 -25.38 -5.41
CA VAL A 169 -26.67 -25.09 -4.02
C VAL A 169 -27.88 -24.68 -3.18
N LYS A 170 -28.39 -25.62 -2.38
CA LYS A 170 -29.54 -25.40 -1.50
C LYS A 170 -29.16 -25.16 -0.03
N SER A 171 -27.96 -25.58 0.37
CA SER A 171 -27.51 -25.56 1.77
C SER A 171 -26.06 -25.11 1.90
N SER A 172 -25.67 -24.62 3.08
CA SER A 172 -24.26 -24.37 3.41
C SER A 172 -23.48 -25.69 3.47
N PHE A 173 -22.26 -25.71 2.96
CA PHE A 173 -21.44 -26.93 2.93
C PHE A 173 -19.94 -26.66 3.02
N THR A 174 -19.18 -27.71 3.31
CA THR A 174 -17.71 -27.70 3.39
C THR A 174 -17.11 -28.81 2.55
N ILE A 175 -16.07 -28.50 1.77
CA ILE A 175 -15.15 -29.47 1.16
C ILE A 175 -13.85 -29.44 1.96
N VAL A 176 -13.46 -30.58 2.53
CA VAL A 176 -12.26 -30.70 3.39
C VAL A 176 -11.35 -31.84 2.95
N GLY A 177 -10.05 -31.59 2.91
CA GLY A 177 -9.02 -32.62 2.71
C GLY A 177 -8.11 -32.81 3.93
N LYS A 178 -6.86 -33.22 3.67
CA LYS A 178 -5.79 -33.44 4.66
C LYS A 178 -4.58 -32.53 4.42
N GLY A 179 -4.84 -31.26 4.15
CA GLY A 179 -3.83 -30.25 3.82
C GLY A 179 -3.18 -30.53 2.47
N GLU A 180 -1.88 -30.26 2.36
CA GLU A 180 -1.12 -30.48 1.11
C GLU A 180 -1.11 -31.95 0.62
N LYS A 181 -1.54 -32.91 1.47
CA LYS A 181 -1.63 -34.33 1.15
C LYS A 181 -2.86 -34.73 0.35
N THR A 182 -3.88 -33.88 0.25
CA THR A 182 -5.05 -34.11 -0.61
C THR A 182 -4.88 -33.24 -1.85
N ILE A 183 -4.58 -33.83 -3.01
CA ILE A 183 -4.22 -33.10 -4.23
C ILE A 183 -5.29 -33.33 -5.28
N PHE A 184 -5.97 -32.25 -5.69
CA PHE A 184 -6.85 -32.21 -6.86
C PHE A 184 -6.03 -31.79 -8.08
N ALA A 185 -5.76 -32.74 -8.97
CA ALA A 185 -4.96 -32.51 -10.17
C ALA A 185 -5.82 -32.47 -11.43
N PHE A 186 -5.64 -31.44 -12.25
CA PHE A 186 -6.47 -31.22 -13.44
C PHE A 186 -5.72 -31.59 -14.74
N GLY A 187 -6.47 -32.18 -15.67
CA GLY A 187 -6.03 -32.41 -17.05
C GLY A 187 -6.12 -31.14 -17.89
N ASN A 188 -5.21 -31.02 -18.86
CA ASN A 188 -5.14 -29.90 -19.81
C ASN A 188 -6.45 -29.75 -20.60
N ILE A 189 -6.90 -28.52 -20.80
CA ILE A 189 -7.88 -28.20 -21.83
C ILE A 189 -7.25 -27.17 -22.76
N ASP A 190 -7.15 -27.50 -24.05
CA ASP A 190 -6.68 -26.53 -25.03
C ASP A 190 -7.75 -25.43 -25.21
N PRO A 191 -7.36 -24.15 -25.28
CA PRO A 191 -8.30 -23.06 -25.50
C PRO A 191 -9.00 -23.22 -26.86
N VAL A 192 -10.31 -23.00 -26.89
CA VAL A 192 -11.09 -23.04 -28.13
C VAL A 192 -10.70 -21.92 -29.09
N THR A 193 -10.66 -22.18 -30.39
CA THR A 193 -10.44 -21.14 -31.40
C THR A 193 -11.58 -20.13 -31.37
N ASN A 194 -11.27 -18.84 -31.20
CA ASN A 194 -12.25 -17.77 -31.26
C ASN A 194 -11.92 -16.83 -32.43
N HIS A 195 -12.92 -16.51 -33.26
CA HIS A 195 -12.76 -15.69 -34.46
C HIS A 195 -12.98 -14.19 -34.22
N ASP A 196 -13.44 -13.80 -33.03
CA ASP A 196 -13.94 -12.45 -32.75
C ASP A 196 -12.93 -11.50 -32.06
N GLY A 197 -11.63 -11.82 -32.07
CA GLY A 197 -10.58 -10.95 -31.50
C GLY A 197 -10.62 -10.75 -29.98
N LYS A 198 -11.49 -11.47 -29.27
CA LYS A 198 -11.54 -11.51 -27.79
C LYS A 198 -10.55 -12.55 -27.26
N LEU A 199 -9.90 -12.21 -26.14
CA LEU A 199 -9.05 -13.15 -25.42
C LEU A 199 -9.85 -14.36 -24.96
N ILE A 200 -9.32 -15.55 -25.20
CA ILE A 200 -9.94 -16.80 -24.78
C ILE A 200 -9.57 -17.08 -23.33
N LYS A 201 -10.52 -17.61 -22.55
CA LYS A 201 -10.32 -18.04 -21.17
C LYS A 201 -10.77 -19.49 -21.04
N GLU A 202 -9.94 -20.31 -20.45
CA GLU A 202 -10.30 -21.69 -20.10
C GLU A 202 -11.42 -21.70 -19.04
N PRO A 203 -12.24 -22.75 -19.00
CA PRO A 203 -13.18 -22.98 -17.91
C PRO A 203 -12.50 -22.99 -16.54
N VAL A 204 -13.17 -22.41 -15.55
CA VAL A 204 -12.73 -22.33 -14.14
C VAL A 204 -12.65 -23.73 -13.53
N LEU A 205 -11.63 -24.00 -12.70
CA LEU A 205 -11.46 -25.31 -12.06
C LEU A 205 -12.57 -25.59 -11.01
N PHE A 206 -12.81 -24.62 -10.11
CA PHE A 206 -13.93 -24.59 -9.16
C PHE A 206 -14.73 -23.28 -9.31
N SER A 207 -16.00 -23.35 -9.69
CA SER A 207 -16.90 -22.19 -9.77
C SER A 207 -18.17 -22.37 -8.97
N PHE A 208 -18.50 -21.34 -8.17
CA PHE A 208 -19.72 -21.23 -7.40
C PHE A 208 -20.42 -19.92 -7.77
N ILE A 209 -21.53 -20.03 -8.50
CA ILE A 209 -22.15 -18.90 -9.18
C ILE A 209 -23.58 -18.70 -8.66
N GLY A 210 -23.79 -17.65 -7.86
CA GLY A 210 -25.11 -17.17 -7.45
C GLY A 210 -25.80 -16.35 -8.53
N THR A 211 -26.99 -15.86 -8.21
CA THR A 211 -27.77 -14.98 -9.09
C THR A 211 -27.59 -13.52 -8.70
N ASP A 212 -27.75 -12.61 -9.67
CA ASP A 212 -27.81 -11.16 -9.44
C ASP A 212 -29.15 -10.80 -8.77
N SER A 213 -29.25 -11.12 -7.49
CA SER A 213 -30.45 -10.94 -6.68
C SER A 213 -30.12 -10.88 -5.20
N ASP A 214 -31.18 -10.71 -4.40
CA ASP A 214 -31.13 -10.74 -2.94
C ASP A 214 -30.81 -12.12 -2.34
N ASP A 215 -30.82 -13.17 -3.19
CA ASP A 215 -30.65 -14.56 -2.82
C ASP A 215 -29.23 -15.06 -3.13
N TYR A 216 -28.36 -14.90 -2.13
CA TYR A 216 -26.96 -15.33 -2.17
C TYR A 216 -26.80 -16.85 -2.18
N LEU A 217 -25.68 -17.33 -2.73
CA LEU A 217 -25.20 -18.65 -2.35
C LEU A 217 -24.96 -18.69 -0.82
N PRO A 218 -25.37 -19.76 -0.14
CA PRO A 218 -25.10 -19.95 1.28
C PRO A 218 -23.59 -20.08 1.55
N CYS A 219 -23.21 -20.26 2.82
CA CYS A 219 -21.80 -20.36 3.19
C CYS A 219 -21.17 -21.61 2.58
N ILE A 220 -20.12 -21.41 1.79
CA ILE A 220 -19.32 -22.45 1.16
C ILE A 220 -17.89 -22.35 1.69
N ILE A 221 -17.39 -23.45 2.23
CA ILE A 221 -16.05 -23.53 2.80
C ILE A 221 -15.20 -24.53 2.01
N LEU A 222 -14.05 -24.09 1.52
CA LEU A 222 -13.03 -24.90 0.89
C LEU A 222 -11.81 -24.93 1.81
N LYS A 223 -11.42 -26.10 2.31
CA LYS A 223 -10.30 -26.16 3.25
C LYS A 223 -9.41 -27.40 3.17
N ASP A 224 -8.15 -27.21 3.56
CA ASP A 224 -7.19 -28.29 3.78
C ASP A 224 -6.94 -29.18 2.54
N PHE A 225 -6.65 -28.59 1.37
CA PHE A 225 -6.29 -29.35 0.17
C PHE A 225 -5.39 -28.57 -0.80
N SER A 226 -4.85 -29.26 -1.81
CA SER A 226 -4.07 -28.68 -2.91
C SER A 226 -4.85 -28.73 -4.22
N ILE A 227 -4.70 -27.70 -5.06
CA ILE A 227 -5.07 -27.67 -6.47
C ILE A 227 -3.76 -27.64 -7.28
N ASP A 228 -3.59 -28.62 -8.16
CA ASP A 228 -2.44 -28.68 -9.07
C ASP A 228 -2.89 -28.66 -10.53
N TYR A 229 -2.39 -27.67 -11.28
CA TYR A 229 -2.61 -27.59 -12.72
C TYR A 229 -1.30 -27.56 -13.52
N SER A 230 -0.28 -28.27 -13.02
CA SER A 230 1.01 -28.43 -13.71
C SER A 230 0.90 -29.00 -15.12
N ASN A 231 -0.14 -29.80 -15.40
CA ASN A 231 -0.42 -30.35 -16.73
C ASN A 231 -0.99 -29.33 -17.73
N GLN A 232 -1.33 -28.11 -17.30
CA GLN A 232 -1.84 -27.08 -18.20
C GLN A 232 -0.77 -26.70 -19.23
N LYS A 233 -1.01 -27.03 -20.49
CA LYS A 233 -0.18 -26.64 -21.63
C LYS A 233 -0.29 -25.16 -21.93
N ASN A 234 -1.48 -24.58 -21.76
CA ASN A 234 -1.72 -23.16 -21.99
C ASN A 234 -1.06 -22.27 -20.94
N LYS A 235 -0.02 -21.57 -21.37
CA LYS A 235 0.75 -20.53 -20.68
C LYS A 235 0.67 -19.19 -21.43
N GLY A 236 -0.34 -19.01 -22.28
CA GLY A 236 -0.61 -17.77 -23.01
C GLY A 236 -0.47 -17.93 -24.51
N GLY A 237 0.76 -18.19 -24.98
CA GLY A 237 1.19 -18.26 -26.39
C GLY A 237 0.85 -17.01 -27.20
N HIS A 238 1.48 -16.76 -28.35
CA HIS A 238 0.90 -15.78 -29.30
C HIS A 238 -0.13 -16.43 -30.23
N SER A 239 -0.05 -17.76 -30.35
CA SER A 239 -0.92 -18.60 -31.17
C SER A 239 -1.19 -19.94 -30.48
N LEU A 240 -2.12 -20.73 -31.04
CA LEU A 240 -2.42 -22.09 -30.56
C LEU A 240 -1.21 -23.04 -30.60
N ASN A 241 -0.24 -22.80 -31.48
CA ASN A 241 0.95 -23.64 -31.62
C ASN A 241 2.05 -23.30 -30.59
N GLU A 242 1.92 -22.19 -29.88
CA GLU A 242 2.92 -21.65 -28.95
C GLU A 242 2.38 -21.54 -27.52
N LEU A 243 1.31 -22.28 -27.22
CA LEU A 243 0.60 -22.18 -25.93
C LEU A 243 1.51 -22.44 -24.73
N ASP A 244 2.58 -23.21 -24.85
CA ASP A 244 3.54 -23.49 -23.77
C ASP A 244 4.48 -22.31 -23.43
N LEU A 245 4.43 -21.23 -24.21
CA LEU A 245 5.21 -20.02 -24.01
C LEU A 245 4.39 -18.90 -23.37
N THR A 246 5.02 -18.18 -22.43
CA THR A 246 4.47 -16.96 -21.84
C THR A 246 4.75 -15.76 -22.74
N HIS A 247 3.69 -15.23 -23.35
CA HIS A 247 3.74 -14.09 -24.27
C HIS A 247 3.05 -12.84 -23.68
N PRO A 248 3.56 -11.61 -23.87
CA PRO A 248 2.95 -10.36 -23.40
C PRO A 248 1.58 -10.01 -24.01
N SER A 249 1.34 -10.46 -25.23
CA SER A 249 0.04 -10.44 -25.92
C SER A 249 -0.45 -11.88 -26.11
N PRO A 250 -0.97 -12.52 -25.05
CA PRO A 250 -1.30 -13.94 -25.10
C PRO A 250 -2.56 -14.21 -25.93
N PHE A 251 -2.60 -15.35 -26.61
CA PHE A 251 -3.77 -15.87 -27.31
C PHE A 251 -4.90 -16.23 -26.32
N SER A 252 -4.52 -16.75 -25.15
CA SER A 252 -5.44 -17.11 -24.06
C SER A 252 -4.95 -16.58 -22.72
N VAL A 253 -5.86 -16.16 -21.84
CA VAL A 253 -5.52 -15.68 -20.49
C VAL A 253 -5.51 -16.80 -19.42
N GLY A 254 -5.59 -18.06 -19.85
CA GLY A 254 -5.56 -19.21 -18.95
C GLY A 254 -6.90 -19.43 -18.24
N THR A 255 -6.87 -19.85 -16.97
CA THR A 255 -8.07 -20.18 -16.18
C THR A 255 -8.16 -19.38 -14.87
N ASN A 256 -9.27 -19.52 -14.14
CA ASN A 256 -9.31 -19.21 -12.71
C ASN A 256 -9.33 -20.54 -11.93
N ALA A 257 -8.56 -20.67 -10.86
CA ALA A 257 -8.61 -21.89 -10.04
C ALA A 257 -9.90 -21.96 -9.22
N ILE A 258 -10.26 -20.86 -8.55
CA ILE A 258 -11.47 -20.75 -7.71
C ILE A 258 -12.20 -19.46 -8.07
N TYR A 259 -13.50 -19.56 -8.34
CA TYR A 259 -14.37 -18.43 -8.65
C TYR A 259 -15.63 -18.44 -7.78
N PHE A 260 -15.87 -17.34 -7.08
CA PHE A 260 -17.11 -17.07 -6.35
C PHE A 260 -17.80 -15.83 -6.92
N TYR A 261 -19.12 -15.94 -7.12
CA TYR A 261 -19.98 -14.83 -7.50
C TYR A 261 -21.28 -14.87 -6.69
N TYR A 262 -21.65 -13.73 -6.09
CA TYR A 262 -22.83 -13.61 -5.22
C TYR A 262 -22.91 -14.73 -4.15
N ALA A 263 -21.87 -14.84 -3.31
CA ALA A 263 -21.83 -15.76 -2.17
C ALA A 263 -21.76 -15.02 -0.82
N TYR A 264 -22.43 -15.59 0.19
CA TYR A 264 -22.35 -15.13 1.57
C TYR A 264 -21.28 -15.92 2.33
N LEU A 265 -20.31 -15.22 2.91
CA LEU A 265 -19.21 -15.80 3.70
C LEU A 265 -18.46 -16.94 2.97
N PRO A 266 -18.06 -16.79 1.69
CA PRO A 266 -17.21 -17.79 1.06
C PRO A 266 -15.86 -17.83 1.80
N THR A 267 -15.44 -19.02 2.21
CA THR A 267 -14.22 -19.21 3.01
C THR A 267 -13.30 -20.19 2.31
N ILE A 268 -12.05 -19.77 2.10
CA ILE A 268 -10.97 -20.59 1.55
C ILE A 268 -9.85 -20.59 2.59
N GLU A 269 -9.54 -21.75 3.16
CA GLU A 269 -8.62 -21.87 4.29
C GLU A 269 -7.61 -23.01 4.07
N ASN A 270 -6.32 -22.72 4.23
CA ASN A 270 -5.27 -23.74 4.10
C ASN A 270 -5.33 -24.49 2.76
N VAL A 271 -5.53 -23.74 1.67
CA VAL A 271 -5.52 -24.27 0.29
C VAL A 271 -4.23 -23.88 -0.43
N TYR A 272 -3.57 -24.86 -1.05
CA TYR A 272 -2.36 -24.67 -1.87
C TYR A 272 -2.71 -24.72 -3.36
N ILE A 273 -2.36 -23.69 -4.13
CA ILE A 273 -2.64 -23.60 -5.58
C ILE A 273 -1.32 -23.56 -6.34
N ASN A 274 -1.13 -24.48 -7.28
CA ASN A 274 0.12 -24.70 -7.99
C ASN A 274 -0.02 -24.64 -9.51
N GLU A 275 0.89 -23.92 -10.15
CA GLU A 275 1.13 -23.91 -11.61
C GLU A 275 -0.05 -23.50 -12.50
N VAL A 276 -0.96 -22.70 -11.96
CA VAL A 276 -2.08 -22.11 -12.71
C VAL A 276 -1.59 -20.93 -13.54
N TYR A 277 -1.69 -21.03 -14.86
CA TYR A 277 -1.66 -19.86 -15.75
C TYR A 277 -3.06 -19.24 -15.77
N GLY A 278 -3.14 -18.00 -15.28
CA GLY A 278 -4.39 -17.27 -15.05
C GLY A 278 -4.47 -16.75 -13.60
N ASN A 279 -5.67 -16.77 -13.01
CA ASN A 279 -5.88 -16.32 -11.63
C ASN A 279 -6.05 -17.49 -10.64
N GLY A 280 -5.63 -17.28 -9.39
CA GLY A 280 -5.88 -18.24 -8.31
C GLY A 280 -7.32 -18.18 -7.85
N ILE A 281 -7.64 -17.15 -7.08
CA ILE A 281 -8.90 -16.96 -6.38
C ILE A 281 -9.52 -15.66 -6.88
N VAL A 282 -10.74 -15.74 -7.37
CA VAL A 282 -11.50 -14.56 -7.80
C VAL A 282 -12.84 -14.58 -7.09
N ILE A 283 -13.09 -13.55 -6.28
CA ILE A 283 -14.32 -13.41 -5.49
C ILE A 283 -14.97 -12.09 -5.89
N LYS A 284 -16.19 -12.17 -6.41
CA LYS A 284 -16.91 -11.03 -6.96
C LYS A 284 -18.26 -10.84 -6.28
N LYS A 285 -18.58 -9.60 -5.89
CA LYS A 285 -19.89 -9.23 -5.30
C LYS A 285 -20.30 -10.09 -4.09
N CYS A 286 -19.34 -10.48 -3.25
CA CYS A 286 -19.56 -11.35 -2.09
C CYS A 286 -19.50 -10.58 -0.76
N PHE A 287 -20.10 -11.16 0.28
CA PHE A 287 -20.08 -10.62 1.65
C PHE A 287 -19.14 -11.41 2.54
N PHE A 288 -18.31 -10.68 3.30
CA PHE A 288 -17.39 -11.24 4.28
C PHE A 288 -16.50 -12.38 3.73
N PRO A 289 -15.96 -12.28 2.50
CA PRO A 289 -15.11 -13.34 1.98
C PRO A 289 -13.85 -13.49 2.83
N LYS A 290 -13.40 -14.73 3.03
CA LYS A 290 -12.22 -15.06 3.83
C LYS A 290 -11.28 -15.94 3.03
N VAL A 291 -10.05 -15.47 2.85
CA VAL A 291 -8.95 -16.27 2.27
C VAL A 291 -7.81 -16.29 3.29
N ARG A 292 -7.50 -17.48 3.82
CA ARG A 292 -6.63 -17.62 5.00
C ARG A 292 -5.64 -18.74 4.87
N ASN A 293 -4.40 -18.51 5.29
CA ASN A 293 -3.36 -19.55 5.34
C ASN A 293 -3.16 -20.25 3.98
N CYS A 294 -3.54 -19.60 2.87
CA CYS A 294 -3.47 -20.16 1.53
C CYS A 294 -2.10 -19.87 0.90
N LYS A 295 -1.73 -20.70 -0.06
CA LYS A 295 -0.43 -20.60 -0.74
C LYS A 295 -0.64 -20.65 -2.25
N GLY A 296 0.07 -19.80 -2.98
CA GLY A 296 0.09 -19.79 -4.44
C GLY A 296 1.51 -19.91 -4.94
N ASN A 297 1.81 -20.91 -5.76
CA ASN A 297 3.09 -21.07 -6.44
C ASN A 297 2.89 -21.01 -7.96
N ASN A 298 3.52 -20.02 -8.60
CA ASN A 298 3.39 -19.74 -10.04
C ASN A 298 1.91 -19.64 -10.49
N VAL A 299 1.14 -18.87 -9.73
CA VAL A 299 -0.25 -18.51 -10.05
C VAL A 299 -0.25 -17.11 -10.66
N SER A 300 -0.24 -17.05 -11.98
CA SER A 300 -0.11 -15.79 -12.71
C SER A 300 -0.47 -15.93 -14.19
N ALA A 301 -0.82 -14.84 -14.84
CA ALA A 301 -0.88 -14.70 -16.30
C ALA A 301 -0.34 -13.31 -16.66
N GLY A 302 -0.28 -12.99 -17.95
CA GLY A 302 0.35 -11.74 -18.37
C GLY A 302 -0.17 -11.26 -19.71
N ASN A 303 -1.40 -10.77 -19.76
CA ASN A 303 -1.84 -9.95 -20.89
C ASN A 303 -1.53 -8.48 -20.59
N VAL A 304 -0.31 -8.06 -20.87
CA VAL A 304 0.07 -6.64 -20.73
C VAL A 304 -0.04 -5.88 -22.04
N VAL A 305 -0.32 -6.59 -23.15
CA VAL A 305 -0.58 -6.03 -24.47
C VAL A 305 -1.89 -6.61 -24.98
N SER A 306 -2.93 -5.78 -25.00
CA SER A 306 -4.24 -6.19 -25.50
C SER A 306 -4.22 -6.49 -27.01
N PRO A 307 -5.23 -7.18 -27.56
CA PRO A 307 -5.28 -7.51 -28.99
C PRO A 307 -5.21 -6.29 -29.93
N ASP A 308 -5.66 -5.12 -29.47
CA ASP A 308 -5.56 -3.83 -30.17
C ASP A 308 -4.22 -3.11 -29.96
N GLY A 309 -3.22 -3.77 -29.36
CA GLY A 309 -1.88 -3.21 -29.12
C GLY A 309 -1.82 -2.19 -27.98
N ASN A 310 -2.84 -2.11 -27.14
CA ASN A 310 -2.88 -1.17 -26.01
C ASN A 310 -2.29 -1.82 -24.74
N MET A 311 -1.38 -1.12 -24.07
CA MET A 311 -0.74 -1.57 -22.82
C MET A 311 -1.36 -0.98 -21.54
N ALA A 312 -2.39 -0.13 -21.70
CA ALA A 312 -3.11 0.52 -20.62
C ALA A 312 -4.40 -0.21 -20.20
N LYS A 313 -4.66 -1.42 -20.72
CA LYS A 313 -5.81 -2.23 -20.29
C LYS A 313 -5.47 -3.07 -19.06
N ASP A 314 -6.48 -3.33 -18.23
CA ASP A 314 -6.37 -4.25 -17.11
C ASP A 314 -6.02 -5.66 -17.61
N SER A 315 -5.13 -6.32 -16.87
CA SER A 315 -4.60 -7.64 -17.23
C SER A 315 -5.22 -8.73 -16.36
N ASP A 316 -5.22 -9.96 -16.85
CA ASP A 316 -5.47 -11.15 -16.04
C ASP A 316 -4.15 -11.67 -15.47
N GLY A 317 -4.15 -12.19 -14.24
CA GLY A 317 -3.00 -12.93 -13.71
C GLY A 317 -2.57 -12.58 -12.30
N GLY A 318 -3.38 -12.98 -11.32
CA GLY A 318 -3.10 -12.74 -9.91
C GLY A 318 -3.55 -13.85 -8.97
N PHE A 319 -3.11 -13.81 -7.71
CA PHE A 319 -3.47 -14.86 -6.75
C PHE A 319 -4.83 -14.66 -6.13
N CYS A 320 -5.17 -13.46 -5.65
CA CYS A 320 -6.46 -13.22 -5.02
C CYS A 320 -7.05 -11.86 -5.40
N PHE A 321 -8.24 -11.89 -6.01
CA PHE A 321 -9.01 -10.71 -6.39
C PHE A 321 -10.33 -10.61 -5.64
N LEU A 322 -10.53 -9.51 -4.91
CA LEU A 322 -11.81 -9.13 -4.33
C LEU A 322 -12.44 -7.99 -5.13
N TRP A 323 -13.43 -8.29 -5.96
CA TRP A 323 -14.11 -7.28 -6.77
C TRP A 323 -15.48 -6.93 -6.18
N SER A 324 -15.69 -5.65 -5.86
CA SER A 324 -16.93 -5.15 -5.25
C SER A 324 -17.39 -6.01 -4.05
N CYS A 325 -16.47 -6.34 -3.14
CA CYS A 325 -16.76 -7.16 -1.96
C CYS A 325 -16.90 -6.30 -0.71
N PHE A 326 -17.75 -6.75 0.23
CA PHE A 326 -17.90 -6.11 1.54
C PHE A 326 -17.10 -6.85 2.62
N SER A 327 -16.27 -6.12 3.39
CA SER A 327 -15.57 -6.63 4.57
C SER A 327 -14.75 -7.92 4.33
N GLY A 328 -14.09 -8.01 3.18
CA GLY A 328 -13.25 -9.14 2.80
C GLY A 328 -11.89 -9.17 3.48
N ILE A 329 -11.40 -10.37 3.79
CA ILE A 329 -10.12 -10.58 4.48
C ILE A 329 -9.26 -11.56 3.67
N VAL A 330 -8.02 -11.14 3.37
CA VAL A 330 -6.95 -12.00 2.86
C VAL A 330 -5.78 -11.95 3.85
N GLU A 331 -5.53 -13.05 4.56
CA GLU A 331 -4.51 -13.06 5.61
C GLU A 331 -3.67 -14.34 5.68
N ASN A 332 -2.41 -14.14 6.11
CA ASN A 332 -1.42 -15.21 6.28
C ASN A 332 -1.18 -16.04 5.00
N CYS A 333 -1.36 -15.43 3.81
CA CYS A 333 -1.12 -16.12 2.55
C CYS A 333 0.34 -15.97 2.09
N ILE A 334 0.86 -16.99 1.40
CA ILE A 334 2.17 -16.94 0.73
C ILE A 334 1.95 -17.05 -0.77
N VAL A 335 2.28 -15.99 -1.50
CA VAL A 335 2.09 -15.89 -2.94
C VAL A 335 3.45 -15.70 -3.60
N TRP A 336 3.90 -16.72 -4.31
CA TRP A 336 5.24 -16.79 -4.87
C TRP A 336 5.20 -17.06 -6.37
N ASN A 337 5.50 -16.03 -7.17
CA ASN A 337 5.57 -16.14 -8.62
C ASN A 337 7.02 -16.00 -9.13
N LYS A 338 7.48 -16.99 -9.88
CA LYS A 338 8.77 -16.96 -10.60
C LYS A 338 8.57 -16.96 -12.12
N ARG A 339 7.33 -16.92 -12.61
CA ARG A 339 7.02 -16.94 -14.04
C ARG A 339 7.47 -15.62 -14.68
N VAL A 340 8.18 -15.74 -15.80
CA VAL A 340 8.66 -14.63 -16.63
C VAL A 340 8.12 -14.76 -18.04
N TYR A 341 8.08 -13.67 -18.81
CA TYR A 341 7.82 -13.76 -20.25
C TYR A 341 8.99 -14.47 -20.94
N LYS A 342 8.68 -15.45 -21.79
CA LYS A 342 9.68 -16.24 -22.52
C LYS A 342 9.87 -15.74 -23.95
N SER A 343 8.88 -15.09 -24.53
CA SER A 343 8.96 -14.56 -25.89
C SER A 343 9.77 -13.26 -25.96
N LYS A 344 10.45 -13.04 -27.08
CA LYS A 344 11.04 -11.74 -27.41
C LYS A 344 9.96 -10.78 -27.87
N PHE A 345 9.81 -9.66 -27.17
CA PHE A 345 8.80 -8.65 -27.47
C PHE A 345 9.25 -7.33 -26.86
N ALA A 346 9.34 -6.28 -27.68
CA ALA A 346 9.63 -4.93 -27.21
C ALA A 346 8.32 -4.23 -26.80
N SER A 347 8.29 -3.67 -25.59
CA SER A 347 7.14 -2.93 -25.10
C SER A 347 6.77 -1.78 -26.05
N LEU A 348 5.49 -1.69 -26.41
CA LEU A 348 4.97 -0.63 -27.27
C LEU A 348 5.07 0.75 -26.60
N ASP A 349 4.87 0.83 -25.28
CA ASP A 349 4.92 2.08 -24.52
C ASP A 349 6.32 2.72 -24.46
N ASN A 350 7.37 1.92 -24.24
CA ASN A 350 8.66 2.44 -23.81
C ASN A 350 9.88 1.67 -24.33
N GLN A 351 9.67 0.74 -25.27
CA GLN A 351 10.68 -0.06 -25.99
C GLN A 351 11.53 -0.98 -25.11
N THR A 352 11.11 -1.24 -23.86
CA THR A 352 11.79 -2.20 -22.99
C THR A 352 11.57 -3.63 -23.49
N GLU A 353 12.63 -4.43 -23.59
CA GLU A 353 12.53 -5.87 -23.89
C GLU A 353 11.81 -6.60 -22.76
N MET A 354 10.78 -7.37 -23.11
CA MET A 354 9.94 -8.05 -22.13
C MET A 354 10.42 -9.46 -21.81
N GLN A 355 11.24 -10.09 -22.66
CA GLN A 355 11.80 -11.41 -22.37
C GLN A 355 12.57 -11.40 -21.03
N GLY A 356 12.26 -12.36 -20.15
CA GLY A 356 12.87 -12.47 -18.83
C GLY A 356 12.28 -11.54 -17.75
N THR A 357 11.35 -10.66 -18.10
CA THR A 357 10.63 -9.81 -17.13
C THR A 357 9.42 -10.55 -16.52
N ILE A 358 8.86 -10.02 -15.43
CA ILE A 358 7.77 -10.65 -14.68
C ILE A 358 6.55 -10.94 -15.58
N CYS A 359 6.06 -12.18 -15.54
CA CYS A 359 4.75 -12.56 -16.09
C CYS A 359 3.77 -12.75 -14.92
N GLY A 360 2.99 -11.71 -14.65
CA GLY A 360 2.05 -11.61 -13.54
C GLY A 360 1.55 -10.17 -13.37
N TYR A 361 0.24 -9.99 -13.19
CA TYR A 361 -0.36 -8.67 -13.06
C TYR A 361 -0.33 -8.19 -11.61
N ILE A 362 -1.27 -8.64 -10.76
CA ILE A 362 -1.36 -8.20 -9.37
C ILE A 362 -1.39 -9.41 -8.43
N GLY A 363 -0.56 -9.44 -7.38
CA GLY A 363 -0.56 -10.54 -6.42
C GLY A 363 -1.87 -10.66 -5.66
N ILE A 364 -2.21 -9.63 -4.87
CA ILE A 364 -3.45 -9.55 -4.07
C ILE A 364 -4.09 -8.19 -4.28
N TRP A 365 -5.38 -8.13 -4.58
CA TRP A 365 -6.04 -6.84 -4.77
C TRP A 365 -7.52 -6.80 -4.53
N ALA A 366 -8.00 -5.58 -4.29
CA ALA A 366 -9.41 -5.25 -4.23
C ALA A 366 -9.72 -4.03 -5.10
N GLU A 367 -10.83 -4.10 -5.83
CA GLU A 367 -11.27 -3.01 -6.70
C GLU A 367 -12.77 -2.79 -6.62
N TYR A 368 -13.13 -1.52 -6.84
CA TYR A 368 -14.48 -0.98 -6.93
C TYR A 368 -15.24 -0.98 -5.61
N SER A 369 -15.90 0.15 -5.37
CA SER A 369 -16.97 0.29 -4.39
C SER A 369 -18.20 -0.54 -4.78
N LEU A 370 -19.02 -0.87 -3.78
CA LEU A 370 -20.37 -1.40 -3.97
C LEU A 370 -21.32 -0.26 -4.41
N THR A 371 -21.10 0.34 -5.59
CA THR A 371 -21.97 1.43 -6.10
C THR A 371 -23.12 0.90 -6.98
N ARG A 372 -24.20 1.70 -7.03
CA ARG A 372 -25.56 1.36 -7.53
C ARG A 372 -25.79 1.66 -9.02
N ASP A 373 -24.79 2.11 -9.76
CA ASP A 373 -24.99 2.58 -11.13
C ASP A 373 -25.04 1.39 -12.10
N ASN A 374 -26.26 0.84 -12.22
CA ASN A 374 -26.78 -0.16 -13.18
C ASN A 374 -26.70 -1.65 -12.81
N ASP A 375 -26.01 -2.03 -11.74
CA ASP A 375 -26.02 -3.40 -11.21
C ASP A 375 -26.72 -3.42 -9.85
N VAL A 376 -27.60 -4.41 -9.61
CA VAL A 376 -28.41 -4.50 -8.39
C VAL A 376 -27.50 -4.59 -7.16
N PRO A 377 -27.52 -3.59 -6.25
CA PRO A 377 -26.73 -3.67 -5.04
C PRO A 377 -27.40 -4.61 -4.05
N PRO A 378 -26.63 -5.30 -3.22
CA PRO A 378 -27.17 -6.36 -2.40
C PRO A 378 -27.89 -5.91 -1.11
N PRO A 379 -28.90 -6.68 -0.66
CA PRO A 379 -29.98 -6.23 0.23
C PRO A 379 -29.68 -6.17 1.73
N ARG A 380 -28.43 -6.30 2.17
CA ARG A 380 -28.11 -6.39 3.61
C ARG A 380 -27.47 -5.16 4.24
N LEU A 381 -27.27 -4.11 3.46
CA LEU A 381 -26.91 -2.80 3.99
C LEU A 381 -28.15 -1.90 3.88
N ASN A 382 -28.55 -1.27 4.98
CA ASN A 382 -29.57 -0.21 4.96
C ASN A 382 -29.01 0.97 4.16
N TRP A 383 -29.12 0.89 2.84
CA TRP A 383 -28.79 2.02 1.98
C TRP A 383 -29.80 3.13 2.27
N LEU A 384 -29.29 4.31 2.62
CA LEU A 384 -30.08 5.53 2.51
C LEU A 384 -30.47 5.64 1.03
N LYS A 385 -31.76 5.46 0.71
CA LYS A 385 -32.34 5.44 -0.65
C LYS A 385 -32.18 6.75 -1.43
N ASN A 386 -31.34 7.68 -0.99
CA ASN A 386 -31.29 9.02 -1.53
C ASN A 386 -30.16 9.15 -2.56
N LYS A 387 -30.52 9.44 -3.81
CA LYS A 387 -29.57 9.67 -4.91
C LYS A 387 -28.73 10.94 -4.71
N ASP A 388 -29.20 11.85 -3.85
CA ASP A 388 -28.62 13.19 -3.64
C ASP A 388 -27.83 13.34 -2.33
N LEU A 389 -27.74 12.29 -1.51
CA LEU A 389 -26.86 12.28 -0.35
C LEU A 389 -25.65 11.43 -0.69
N ILE A 390 -24.46 12.00 -0.51
CA ILE A 390 -23.16 11.35 -0.57
C ILE A 390 -23.27 10.05 0.23
N SER A 391 -23.55 8.95 -0.47
CA SER A 391 -23.64 7.65 0.16
C SER A 391 -22.21 7.30 0.53
N ASP A 392 -22.02 6.82 1.75
CA ASP A 392 -20.77 6.19 2.18
C ASP A 392 -20.66 4.88 1.38
N THR A 393 -20.30 5.02 0.10
CA THR A 393 -20.38 4.01 -0.96
C THR A 393 -19.21 3.03 -0.92
N LEU A 394 -18.36 3.11 0.10
CA LEU A 394 -17.09 2.40 0.14
C LEU A 394 -17.33 0.88 0.21
N SER A 395 -16.57 0.12 -0.57
CA SER A 395 -16.28 -1.27 -0.21
C SER A 395 -15.47 -1.22 1.08
N SER A 396 -16.17 -1.17 2.21
CA SER A 396 -15.59 -0.95 3.54
C SER A 396 -15.05 -2.22 4.15
N GLY A 397 -13.96 -2.08 4.90
CA GLY A 397 -13.42 -3.13 5.76
C GLY A 397 -12.63 -4.21 5.02
N ILE A 398 -12.05 -3.90 3.86
CA ILE A 398 -11.11 -4.80 3.20
C ILE A 398 -9.81 -4.86 4.01
N VAL A 399 -9.32 -6.07 4.30
CA VAL A 399 -8.07 -6.26 5.05
C VAL A 399 -7.14 -7.22 4.32
N PHE A 400 -5.93 -6.76 4.05
CA PHE A 400 -4.81 -7.56 3.58
C PHE A 400 -3.74 -7.60 4.67
N ARG A 401 -3.61 -8.74 5.36
CA ARG A 401 -2.73 -8.83 6.54
C ARG A 401 -1.75 -10.00 6.51
N ASN A 402 -0.51 -9.77 6.94
CA ASN A 402 0.49 -10.82 7.15
C ASN A 402 0.75 -11.72 5.93
N ASN A 403 0.55 -11.20 4.72
CA ASN A 403 0.80 -11.95 3.50
C ASN A 403 2.25 -11.78 3.05
N VAL A 404 2.79 -12.79 2.36
CA VAL A 404 4.05 -12.70 1.62
C VAL A 404 3.73 -12.69 0.14
N VAL A 405 4.16 -11.67 -0.60
CA VAL A 405 3.92 -11.53 -2.04
C VAL A 405 5.23 -11.32 -2.76
N TYR A 406 5.53 -12.16 -3.76
CA TYR A 406 6.76 -12.11 -4.55
C TYR A 406 6.47 -12.22 -6.05
N GLY A 407 7.10 -11.35 -6.85
CA GLY A 407 7.24 -11.55 -8.30
C GLY A 407 6.01 -11.18 -9.13
N TYR A 408 5.34 -10.06 -8.83
CA TYR A 408 4.22 -9.54 -9.63
C TYR A 408 4.52 -8.13 -10.14
N THR A 409 3.84 -7.71 -11.20
CA THR A 409 3.94 -6.31 -11.65
C THR A 409 3.51 -5.36 -10.55
N ILE A 410 2.40 -5.66 -9.87
CA ILE A 410 1.97 -5.01 -8.65
C ILE A 410 1.85 -6.06 -7.54
N GLY A 411 2.43 -5.82 -6.36
CA GLY A 411 2.34 -6.78 -5.26
C GLY A 411 0.94 -6.80 -4.64
N ILE A 412 0.58 -5.69 -4.00
CA ILE A 412 -0.73 -5.45 -3.39
C ILE A 412 -1.33 -4.17 -3.94
N LYS A 413 -2.59 -4.23 -4.40
CA LYS A 413 -3.30 -3.06 -4.96
C LYS A 413 -4.67 -2.85 -4.29
N THR A 414 -5.05 -1.60 -4.11
CA THR A 414 -6.44 -1.21 -3.88
C THR A 414 -6.84 -0.14 -4.88
N GLU A 415 -8.07 -0.20 -5.40
CA GLU A 415 -8.54 0.77 -6.40
C GLU A 415 -10.03 1.15 -6.29
N SER A 416 -10.40 2.32 -6.83
CA SER A 416 -11.78 2.75 -7.11
C SER A 416 -12.66 2.79 -5.86
N TYR A 417 -12.29 3.65 -4.91
CA TYR A 417 -13.07 3.91 -3.69
C TYR A 417 -13.23 2.69 -2.76
N VAL A 418 -12.32 1.72 -2.84
CA VAL A 418 -12.14 0.72 -1.78
C VAL A 418 -11.61 1.41 -0.50
N ASP A 419 -12.09 0.95 0.66
CA ASP A 419 -11.55 1.33 1.97
C ASP A 419 -10.86 0.13 2.61
N ALA A 420 -9.55 0.25 2.84
CA ALA A 420 -8.70 -0.90 3.11
C ALA A 420 -7.63 -0.68 4.20
N ILE A 421 -7.23 -1.80 4.80
CA ILE A 421 -6.07 -1.90 5.68
C ILE A 421 -5.09 -2.91 5.06
N ILE A 422 -3.86 -2.47 4.82
CA ILE A 422 -2.74 -3.28 4.33
C ILE A 422 -1.69 -3.33 5.43
N ASP A 423 -1.67 -4.42 6.21
CA ASP A 423 -0.96 -4.49 7.49
C ASP A 423 -0.03 -5.70 7.63
N GLY A 424 1.23 -5.49 8.02
CA GLY A 424 2.13 -6.59 8.37
C GLY A 424 2.58 -7.49 7.19
N ASN A 425 2.42 -7.05 5.94
CA ASN A 425 2.77 -7.86 4.77
C ASN A 425 4.27 -7.75 4.41
N VAL A 426 4.79 -8.78 3.75
CA VAL A 426 6.13 -8.78 3.14
C VAL A 426 5.97 -8.78 1.63
N VAL A 427 6.39 -7.71 0.95
CA VAL A 427 6.20 -7.54 -0.50
C VAL A 427 7.54 -7.35 -1.19
N LEU A 428 7.87 -8.30 -2.06
CA LEU A 428 9.22 -8.49 -2.60
C LEU A 428 9.21 -8.60 -4.12
N ASN A 429 10.28 -8.14 -4.76
CA ASN A 429 10.52 -8.33 -6.20
C ASN A 429 9.31 -7.98 -7.07
N CYS A 430 8.66 -6.85 -6.79
CA CYS A 430 7.54 -6.35 -7.58
C CYS A 430 7.93 -5.03 -8.24
N TYR A 431 7.32 -4.71 -9.37
CA TYR A 431 7.52 -3.39 -9.95
C TYR A 431 6.89 -2.32 -9.04
N LEU A 432 5.60 -2.42 -8.72
CA LEU A 432 4.96 -1.57 -7.72
C LEU A 432 4.56 -2.42 -6.52
N PRO A 433 5.35 -2.48 -5.43
CA PRO A 433 5.05 -3.37 -4.30
C PRO A 433 3.67 -3.14 -3.69
N ILE A 434 3.36 -1.93 -3.20
CA ILE A 434 2.04 -1.61 -2.64
C ILE A 434 1.52 -0.36 -3.32
N PHE A 435 0.33 -0.43 -3.93
CA PHE A 435 -0.25 0.69 -4.67
C PHE A 435 -1.70 0.96 -4.29
N ALA A 436 -1.96 2.11 -3.67
CA ALA A 436 -3.29 2.55 -3.27
C ALA A 436 -3.85 3.58 -4.27
N SER A 437 -4.59 3.12 -5.28
CA SER A 437 -5.13 3.96 -6.36
C SER A 437 -6.52 4.48 -6.05
N GLY A 438 -6.64 5.69 -5.52
CA GLY A 438 -7.97 6.30 -5.41
C GLY A 438 -8.82 5.67 -4.31
N THR A 439 -8.17 5.26 -3.22
CA THR A 439 -8.76 4.53 -2.09
C THR A 439 -8.50 5.22 -0.74
N ARG A 440 -9.39 5.05 0.23
CA ARG A 440 -9.06 5.34 1.62
C ARG A 440 -8.27 4.15 2.15
N CYS A 441 -7.04 4.36 2.59
CA CYS A 441 -6.19 3.22 2.95
C CYS A 441 -5.27 3.54 4.12
N THR A 442 -5.05 2.54 4.96
CA THR A 442 -3.91 2.49 5.89
C THR A 442 -2.93 1.43 5.41
N ILE A 443 -1.68 1.82 5.21
CA ILE A 443 -0.55 0.92 4.88
C ILE A 443 0.36 0.89 6.09
N SER A 444 0.30 -0.18 6.88
CA SER A 444 0.99 -0.28 8.17
C SER A 444 1.91 -1.49 8.31
N SER A 445 3.03 -1.33 9.00
CA SER A 445 3.86 -2.45 9.47
C SER A 445 4.38 -3.40 8.37
N ASN A 446 4.44 -2.97 7.11
CA ASN A 446 4.86 -3.83 5.99
C ASN A 446 6.39 -3.81 5.81
N TRP A 447 6.95 -4.89 5.29
CA TRP A 447 8.33 -4.98 4.81
C TRP A 447 8.34 -4.97 3.28
N VAL A 448 9.03 -4.01 2.67
CA VAL A 448 9.02 -3.81 1.20
C VAL A 448 10.43 -3.72 0.64
N ASP A 449 10.71 -4.52 -0.39
CA ASP A 449 11.95 -4.45 -1.17
C ASP A 449 11.70 -4.83 -2.64
N MET A 450 12.04 -3.94 -3.58
CA MET A 450 11.88 -4.21 -5.02
C MET A 450 12.90 -5.24 -5.55
N LEU A 451 13.96 -5.57 -4.81
CA LEU A 451 14.99 -6.54 -5.19
C LEU A 451 15.45 -6.34 -6.66
N GLN A 452 15.40 -7.39 -7.48
CA GLN A 452 15.84 -7.36 -8.87
C GLN A 452 15.03 -6.39 -9.72
N CYS A 453 13.72 -6.25 -9.42
CA CYS A 453 12.86 -5.29 -10.10
C CYS A 453 13.29 -3.84 -9.90
N SER A 454 14.09 -3.52 -8.87
CA SER A 454 14.63 -2.17 -8.73
C SER A 454 15.60 -1.80 -9.85
N GLY A 455 16.28 -2.77 -10.45
CA GLY A 455 17.26 -2.53 -11.52
C GLY A 455 16.69 -2.69 -12.93
N ILE A 456 15.41 -3.03 -13.07
CA ILE A 456 14.76 -3.34 -14.34
C ILE A 456 13.61 -2.35 -14.55
N LYS A 457 13.66 -1.62 -15.67
CA LYS A 457 12.58 -0.73 -16.10
C LYS A 457 11.28 -1.52 -16.27
N CYS A 458 10.16 -1.04 -15.74
CA CYS A 458 8.88 -1.69 -15.96
C CYS A 458 8.51 -1.61 -17.46
N PRO A 459 8.13 -2.74 -18.10
CA PRO A 459 7.69 -2.69 -19.49
C PRO A 459 6.48 -1.77 -19.69
N GLN A 460 5.50 -1.76 -18.78
CA GLN A 460 4.33 -0.88 -18.89
C GLN A 460 4.72 0.58 -18.54
N GLY A 461 4.74 1.46 -19.54
CA GLY A 461 5.26 2.82 -19.40
C GLY A 461 4.47 3.68 -18.42
N GLY A 462 3.14 3.53 -18.41
CA GLY A 462 2.27 4.21 -17.42
C GLY A 462 2.57 3.82 -15.98
N LEU A 463 2.92 2.55 -15.74
CA LEU A 463 3.30 2.04 -14.41
C LEU A 463 4.73 2.49 -14.03
N GLU A 464 5.66 2.50 -14.99
CA GLU A 464 7.01 3.05 -14.79
C GLU A 464 6.99 4.53 -14.37
N PHE A 465 6.07 5.32 -14.93
CA PHE A 465 5.93 6.73 -14.58
C PHE A 465 5.52 6.97 -13.11
N LYS A 466 4.70 6.08 -12.55
CA LYS A 466 4.22 6.13 -11.15
C LYS A 466 5.01 5.21 -10.20
N ARG A 467 6.20 4.77 -10.62
CA ARG A 467 7.03 3.80 -9.92
C ARG A 467 7.49 4.30 -8.54
N SER A 468 7.18 3.52 -7.49
CA SER A 468 7.59 3.73 -6.09
C SER A 468 7.38 2.46 -5.26
N CYS A 469 7.98 2.36 -4.08
CA CYS A 469 7.75 1.22 -3.18
C CYS A 469 6.33 1.27 -2.59
N LEU A 470 5.92 2.45 -2.09
CA LEU A 470 4.59 2.72 -1.57
C LEU A 470 3.90 3.79 -2.41
N GLY A 471 2.85 3.38 -3.12
CA GLY A 471 2.06 4.25 -4.00
C GLY A 471 1.26 5.27 -3.21
N GLY A 472 1.78 6.49 -3.12
CA GLY A 472 1.07 7.66 -2.59
C GLY A 472 0.60 8.63 -3.68
N ALA A 473 0.47 8.17 -4.93
CA ALA A 473 -0.16 8.91 -6.02
C ALA A 473 -1.35 8.10 -6.55
N THR A 474 -2.36 8.78 -7.08
CA THR A 474 -3.58 8.14 -7.60
C THR A 474 -3.73 8.31 -9.11
N TRP A 475 -4.41 7.36 -9.77
CA TRP A 475 -4.91 7.51 -11.14
C TRP A 475 -6.30 8.16 -11.20
N ALA A 476 -6.92 8.47 -10.05
CA ALA A 476 -8.24 9.07 -9.99
C ALA A 476 -8.25 10.51 -10.53
N LYS A 477 -9.14 10.79 -11.48
CA LYS A 477 -9.30 12.10 -12.13
C LYS A 477 -9.77 13.18 -11.15
N ASN A 478 -10.61 12.83 -10.18
CA ASN A 478 -11.25 13.79 -9.27
C ASN A 478 -10.51 13.92 -7.92
N ASN A 479 -10.41 15.15 -7.41
CA ASN A 479 -9.93 15.43 -6.06
C ASN A 479 -11.07 15.19 -5.08
N ASP A 480 -11.23 13.97 -4.59
CA ASP A 480 -12.12 13.71 -3.44
C ASP A 480 -11.31 13.76 -2.14
N THR A 481 -11.82 14.47 -1.12
CA THR A 481 -11.26 14.50 0.23
C THR A 481 -11.42 13.17 0.96
N ASN A 482 -12.32 12.28 0.50
CA ASN A 482 -12.58 10.95 1.07
C ASN A 482 -11.47 9.91 0.78
N MET A 483 -10.35 10.36 0.22
CA MET A 483 -9.27 9.53 -0.30
C MET A 483 -7.98 9.64 0.54
N SER A 484 -8.08 9.85 1.85
CA SER A 484 -6.92 9.93 2.74
C SER A 484 -6.07 8.66 2.72
N LEU A 485 -4.75 8.82 2.78
CA LEU A 485 -3.81 7.71 2.85
C LEU A 485 -2.90 7.88 4.08
N LEU A 486 -2.89 6.87 4.96
CA LEU A 486 -1.98 6.78 6.08
C LEU A 486 -0.92 5.72 5.79
N ILE A 487 0.35 6.09 5.84
CA ILE A 487 1.50 5.19 5.71
C ILE A 487 2.26 5.20 7.02
N GLU A 488 2.26 4.09 7.77
CA GLU A 488 2.94 4.05 9.07
C GLU A 488 3.70 2.77 9.41
N LYS A 489 4.79 2.88 10.19
CA LYS A 489 5.51 1.72 10.74
C LYS A 489 6.06 0.72 9.72
N ASN A 490 6.16 1.11 8.45
CA ASN A 490 6.71 0.25 7.40
C ASN A 490 8.23 0.29 7.41
N TYR A 491 8.85 -0.83 7.04
CA TYR A 491 10.24 -0.91 6.64
C TYR A 491 10.30 -0.99 5.11
N VAL A 492 10.97 -0.03 4.48
CA VAL A 492 11.07 0.01 3.02
C VAL A 492 12.52 0.19 2.61
N LYS A 493 13.01 -0.69 1.75
CA LYS A 493 14.29 -0.55 1.08
C LYS A 493 14.08 -0.22 -0.40
N SER A 494 14.83 0.75 -0.92
CA SER A 494 14.84 1.10 -2.34
C SER A 494 16.24 1.38 -2.87
N ASP A 495 16.58 0.76 -4.00
CA ASP A 495 17.86 0.95 -4.68
C ASP A 495 17.80 2.02 -5.78
N MET A 496 16.68 2.23 -6.48
CA MET A 496 16.63 3.10 -7.67
C MET A 496 15.42 4.05 -7.74
N TYR A 497 14.38 3.79 -6.96
CA TYR A 497 13.09 4.49 -7.05
C TYR A 497 12.74 5.19 -5.74
N PRO A 498 11.76 6.11 -5.73
CA PRO A 498 11.30 6.70 -4.47
C PRO A 498 10.66 5.66 -3.55
N VAL A 499 10.93 5.76 -2.24
CA VAL A 499 10.27 4.92 -1.24
C VAL A 499 8.76 5.18 -1.16
N PHE A 500 8.30 6.39 -1.45
CA PHE A 500 6.87 6.69 -1.68
C PHE A 500 6.67 7.91 -2.58
N LEU A 501 5.47 8.03 -3.17
CA LEU A 501 5.04 9.23 -3.91
C LEU A 501 4.18 10.16 -3.05
N THR A 502 4.20 11.46 -3.35
CA THR A 502 3.56 12.48 -2.50
C THR A 502 2.24 13.05 -3.04
N ASN A 503 1.88 12.81 -4.30
CA ASN A 503 0.73 13.46 -4.96
C ASN A 503 -0.64 12.91 -4.49
N ARG A 504 -1.00 13.17 -3.25
CA ARG A 504 -2.25 12.73 -2.62
C ARG A 504 -2.72 13.70 -1.54
N ASN A 505 -4.00 14.04 -1.59
CA ASN A 505 -4.64 14.82 -0.55
C ASN A 505 -4.66 14.04 0.77
N ASN A 506 -4.40 14.74 1.88
CA ASN A 506 -4.42 14.17 3.23
C ASN A 506 -3.51 12.94 3.38
N LEU A 507 -2.34 12.97 2.73
CA LEU A 507 -1.30 11.95 2.89
C LEU A 507 -0.53 12.17 4.19
N VAL A 508 -0.63 11.22 5.11
CA VAL A 508 0.15 11.21 6.35
C VAL A 508 1.13 10.06 6.31
N VAL A 509 2.42 10.35 6.41
CA VAL A 509 3.51 9.37 6.45
C VAL A 509 4.18 9.48 7.81
N LYS A 510 4.06 8.45 8.67
CA LYS A 510 4.59 8.54 10.04
C LYS A 510 5.26 7.30 10.58
N ASN A 511 6.27 7.44 11.43
CA ASN A 511 6.90 6.32 12.13
C ASN A 511 7.44 5.20 11.21
N ASN A 512 7.81 5.51 9.95
CA ASN A 512 8.38 4.52 9.02
C ASN A 512 9.91 4.53 9.08
N TYR A 513 10.52 3.41 8.67
CA TYR A 513 11.95 3.28 8.41
C TYR A 513 12.20 3.13 6.90
N PHE A 514 12.85 4.12 6.30
CA PHE A 514 13.15 4.17 4.88
C PHE A 514 14.66 4.03 4.64
N LEU A 515 15.09 2.95 4.01
CA LEU A 515 16.48 2.74 3.58
C LEU A 515 16.60 2.97 2.08
N THR A 516 17.42 3.94 1.69
CA THR A 516 17.72 4.26 0.30
C THR A 516 19.19 3.96 0.01
N THR A 517 19.47 3.28 -1.10
CA THR A 517 20.83 3.01 -1.59
C THR A 517 20.94 3.37 -3.08
N LYS A 518 22.13 3.27 -3.67
CA LYS A 518 22.44 3.59 -5.07
C LYS A 518 21.77 4.90 -5.55
N LYS A 519 20.75 4.85 -6.40
CA LYS A 519 20.07 6.05 -6.96
C LYS A 519 18.64 6.23 -6.45
N GLY A 520 18.22 5.50 -5.43
CA GLY A 520 16.87 5.62 -4.87
C GLY A 520 16.59 7.04 -4.34
N LYS A 521 15.32 7.36 -4.05
CA LYS A 521 14.92 8.68 -3.55
C LYS A 521 14.14 8.56 -2.25
N LEU A 522 14.20 9.58 -1.40
CA LEU A 522 13.41 9.64 -0.17
C LEU A 522 11.90 9.78 -0.44
N PHE A 523 11.56 10.48 -1.52
CA PHE A 523 10.20 10.69 -2.00
C PHE A 523 10.26 11.33 -3.39
N ASP A 524 9.14 11.29 -4.12
CA ASP A 524 9.03 12.01 -5.38
C ASP A 524 7.60 12.51 -5.64
N SER A 525 7.50 13.49 -6.52
CA SER A 525 6.25 14.05 -7.02
C SER A 525 6.20 13.80 -8.53
N LYS A 526 5.20 13.06 -8.99
CA LYS A 526 5.02 12.64 -10.39
C LYS A 526 3.81 13.28 -11.07
N ASP A 527 3.02 14.06 -10.35
CA ASP A 527 1.82 14.70 -10.86
C ASP A 527 1.92 16.22 -10.74
N ASN A 528 1.27 16.96 -11.65
CA ASN A 528 1.23 18.43 -11.65
C ASN A 528 0.00 19.00 -10.93
N LYS A 529 -0.82 18.12 -10.34
CA LYS A 529 -1.99 18.50 -9.56
C LYS A 529 -1.59 18.99 -8.16
N ILE A 530 -2.04 20.19 -7.80
CA ILE A 530 -1.86 20.73 -6.45
C ILE A 530 -2.68 19.89 -5.45
N VAL A 531 -2.00 19.37 -4.43
CA VAL A 531 -2.59 18.61 -3.32
C VAL A 531 -2.25 19.26 -1.98
N THR A 532 -3.04 18.96 -0.95
CA THR A 532 -2.90 19.53 0.40
C THR A 532 -2.83 18.47 1.47
N GLY A 533 -2.23 18.80 2.62
CA GLY A 533 -2.29 17.97 3.83
C GLY A 533 -1.21 16.90 3.92
N LEU A 534 -0.12 17.03 3.15
CA LEU A 534 1.06 16.18 3.30
C LEU A 534 1.75 16.44 4.65
N ALA A 535 1.86 15.39 5.46
CA ALA A 535 2.59 15.43 6.73
C ALA A 535 3.53 14.23 6.87
N LEU A 536 4.82 14.52 7.08
CA LEU A 536 5.87 13.55 7.39
C LEU A 536 6.22 13.69 8.87
N ILE A 537 5.92 12.67 9.67
CA ILE A 537 6.00 12.75 11.14
C ILE A 537 6.82 11.57 11.69
N GLU A 538 7.88 11.84 12.45
CA GLU A 538 8.63 10.79 13.19
C GLU A 538 9.15 9.65 12.29
N ASN A 539 9.43 9.91 11.01
CA ASN A 539 10.04 8.89 10.14
C ASN A 539 11.56 8.90 10.28
N THR A 540 12.18 7.75 10.04
CA THR A 540 13.63 7.59 9.92
C THR A 540 14.00 7.34 8.47
N PHE A 541 14.70 8.29 7.85
CA PHE A 541 15.25 8.20 6.52
C PHE A 541 16.75 7.90 6.61
N VAL A 542 17.19 6.80 6.03
CA VAL A 542 18.60 6.37 6.00
C VAL A 542 19.08 6.27 4.56
N ILE A 543 20.11 7.03 4.22
CA ILE A 543 20.89 6.89 2.99
C ILE A 543 22.10 6.01 3.29
N ASP A 544 22.20 4.90 2.58
CA ASP A 544 23.26 3.90 2.66
C ASP A 544 24.59 4.42 2.07
N GLU A 545 25.71 3.83 2.47
CA GLU A 545 27.05 4.20 2.00
C GLU A 545 27.21 4.07 0.48
N ALA A 546 26.52 3.11 -0.15
CA ALA A 546 26.57 2.88 -1.59
C ALA A 546 25.71 3.85 -2.42
N TYR A 547 25.18 4.92 -1.82
CA TYR A 547 24.39 5.93 -2.52
C TYR A 547 25.23 6.80 -3.47
N GLU A 548 24.79 6.92 -4.72
CA GLU A 548 25.47 7.58 -5.83
C GLU A 548 25.01 9.02 -6.07
N GLY A 549 24.03 9.51 -5.30
CA GLY A 549 23.45 10.85 -5.45
C GLY A 549 22.20 10.89 -6.32
N SER A 550 21.10 11.38 -5.76
CA SER A 550 19.83 11.62 -6.43
C SER A 550 19.11 12.80 -5.76
N SER A 551 18.15 13.41 -6.47
CA SER A 551 17.35 14.49 -5.91
C SER A 551 15.92 14.01 -5.62
N SER A 552 15.48 14.23 -4.39
CA SER A 552 14.15 13.90 -3.88
C SER A 552 13.26 15.13 -3.98
N HIS A 553 12.12 15.03 -4.66
CA HIS A 553 11.32 16.21 -5.02
C HIS A 553 9.95 16.20 -4.34
N ILE A 554 9.61 17.33 -3.71
CA ILE A 554 8.24 17.66 -3.35
C ILE A 554 7.81 18.86 -4.19
N THR A 555 6.93 18.61 -5.15
CA THR A 555 6.30 19.64 -5.98
C THR A 555 4.79 19.53 -5.90
N TYR A 556 4.08 20.63 -6.16
CA TYR A 556 2.61 20.66 -6.17
C TYR A 556 1.94 20.21 -4.87
N ASN A 557 2.63 20.39 -3.74
CA ASN A 557 2.08 20.14 -2.41
C ASN A 557 2.04 21.44 -1.62
N ALA A 558 0.86 21.81 -1.11
CA ALA A 558 0.68 22.99 -0.29
C ALA A 558 0.79 22.69 1.20
N ASN A 559 1.51 23.55 1.94
CA ASN A 559 1.61 23.56 3.40
C ASN A 559 2.13 22.23 3.98
N VAL A 560 3.29 21.80 3.49
CA VAL A 560 3.91 20.51 3.83
C VAL A 560 4.57 20.59 5.21
N LYS A 561 4.38 19.54 6.01
CA LYS A 561 4.92 19.45 7.37
C LYS A 561 5.94 18.32 7.49
N PHE A 562 7.11 18.62 8.01
CA PHE A 562 8.16 17.68 8.41
C PHE A 562 8.39 17.83 9.90
N PHE A 563 7.82 16.94 10.72
CA PHE A 563 7.90 17.03 12.18
C PHE A 563 8.59 15.81 12.80
N GLY A 564 9.61 16.02 13.62
CA GLY A 564 10.20 14.92 14.40
C GLY A 564 10.95 13.87 13.59
N ASN A 565 11.25 14.10 12.30
CA ASN A 565 11.89 13.09 11.46
C ASN A 565 13.39 13.03 11.73
N THR A 566 13.97 11.84 11.53
CA THR A 566 15.42 11.61 11.57
C THR A 566 15.93 11.34 10.16
N PHE A 567 16.91 12.11 9.70
CA PHE A 567 17.56 11.96 8.41
C PHE A 567 19.03 11.59 8.63
N ILE A 568 19.46 10.44 8.14
CA ILE A 568 20.83 9.92 8.31
C ILE A 568 21.41 9.69 6.92
N ASN A 569 22.45 10.43 6.55
CA ASN A 569 23.23 10.19 5.34
C ASN A 569 24.60 9.61 5.68
N LYS A 570 24.81 8.33 5.36
CA LYS A 570 26.09 7.63 5.55
C LYS A 570 27.00 7.73 4.33
N SER A 571 26.49 8.18 3.20
CA SER A 571 27.27 8.29 1.96
C SER A 571 28.12 9.55 1.94
N LEU A 572 29.14 9.54 1.07
CA LEU A 572 29.96 10.73 0.79
C LEU A 572 29.25 11.74 -0.14
N ASN A 573 28.14 11.34 -0.76
CA ASN A 573 27.38 12.15 -1.69
C ASN A 573 26.26 12.89 -0.95
N PRO A 574 26.04 14.20 -1.20
CA PRO A 574 24.88 14.88 -0.65
C PRO A 574 23.59 14.26 -1.20
N CYS A 575 22.59 14.10 -0.34
CA CYS A 575 21.21 13.84 -0.77
C CYS A 575 20.48 15.17 -0.91
N GLU A 576 20.01 15.48 -2.13
CA GLU A 576 19.28 16.71 -2.41
C GLU A 576 17.78 16.53 -2.10
N ILE A 577 17.19 17.50 -1.41
CA ILE A 577 15.76 17.62 -1.17
C ILE A 577 15.29 18.91 -1.83
N ALA A 578 14.63 18.78 -2.97
CA ALA A 578 14.09 19.88 -3.75
C ALA A 578 12.61 20.11 -3.42
N LEU A 579 12.31 21.33 -2.96
CA LEU A 579 11.00 21.79 -2.51
C LEU A 579 10.51 22.87 -3.49
N GLY A 580 9.60 22.48 -4.39
CA GLY A 580 9.14 23.33 -5.48
C GLY A 580 7.67 23.73 -5.37
N ASN A 581 7.41 25.04 -5.43
CA ASN A 581 6.23 25.65 -6.05
C ASN A 581 6.48 27.16 -6.20
N ASP A 582 5.62 27.85 -6.94
CA ASP A 582 5.60 29.27 -7.33
C ASP A 582 5.43 30.29 -6.18
N GLY A 583 6.22 30.17 -5.12
CA GLY A 583 6.33 31.15 -4.02
C GLY A 583 5.17 31.16 -3.01
N ALA A 584 3.95 30.79 -3.39
CA ALA A 584 2.76 30.87 -2.54
C ALA A 584 2.61 29.73 -1.49
N HIS A 585 3.43 28.69 -1.56
CA HIS A 585 3.33 27.50 -0.72
C HIS A 585 4.36 27.51 0.40
N SER A 586 4.08 26.80 1.51
CA SER A 586 4.96 26.73 2.68
C SER A 586 5.44 25.31 2.99
N PHE A 587 6.68 25.21 3.46
CA PHE A 587 7.32 24.00 3.97
C PHE A 587 7.78 24.26 5.40
N ILE A 588 7.31 23.43 6.34
CA ILE A 588 7.61 23.59 7.76
C ILE A 588 8.40 22.38 8.24
N PHE A 589 9.65 22.61 8.63
CA PHE A 589 10.53 21.66 9.30
C PHE A 589 10.59 22.01 10.77
N ARG A 590 10.08 21.12 11.64
CA ARG A 590 10.15 21.30 13.09
C ARG A 590 10.67 20.07 13.80
N ASN A 591 11.59 20.25 14.76
CA ASN A 591 12.11 19.17 15.60
C ASN A 591 12.70 17.98 14.81
N ASN A 592 13.25 18.21 13.61
CA ASN A 592 13.91 17.14 12.86
C ASN A 592 15.40 17.06 13.24
N ASN A 593 15.98 15.87 13.12
CA ASN A 593 17.41 15.63 13.25
C ASN A 593 18.00 15.27 11.88
N PHE A 594 19.06 15.96 11.47
CA PHE A 594 19.83 15.67 10.26
C PHE A 594 21.26 15.28 10.66
N SER A 595 21.67 14.07 10.32
CA SER A 595 23.03 13.57 10.50
C SER A 595 23.64 13.22 9.14
N GLY A 596 24.79 13.80 8.81
CA GLY A 596 25.38 13.69 7.48
C GLY A 596 24.81 14.72 6.50
N PHE A 597 25.38 14.80 5.30
CA PHE A 597 25.15 15.95 4.43
C PHE A 597 23.88 15.80 3.57
N PHE A 598 22.88 16.65 3.83
CA PHE A 598 21.72 16.88 2.97
C PHE A 598 21.76 18.29 2.40
N GLN A 599 21.20 18.51 1.21
CA GLN A 599 21.05 19.84 0.64
C GLN A 599 19.57 20.14 0.42
N LEU A 600 19.04 21.16 1.11
CA LEU A 600 17.67 21.63 0.97
C LEU A 600 17.61 22.76 -0.07
N LEU A 601 16.88 22.53 -1.16
CA LEU A 601 16.67 23.51 -2.22
C LEU A 601 15.20 23.93 -2.20
N SER A 602 14.87 25.21 -1.99
CA SER A 602 13.47 25.66 -1.89
C SER A 602 13.16 26.89 -2.71
N ASN A 603 12.14 26.84 -3.55
CA ASN A 603 11.56 28.03 -4.21
C ASN A 603 10.28 28.54 -3.52
N SER A 604 10.02 28.06 -2.31
CA SER A 604 8.78 28.30 -1.55
C SER A 604 9.09 28.76 -0.13
N HIS A 605 8.09 29.31 0.56
CA HIS A 605 8.25 29.74 1.95
C HIS A 605 8.79 28.59 2.81
N ILE A 606 9.85 28.83 3.56
CA ILE A 606 10.47 27.82 4.42
C ILE A 606 10.49 28.28 5.87
N CYS A 607 9.97 27.42 6.75
CA CYS A 607 10.06 27.56 8.20
C CYS A 607 10.91 26.40 8.72
N PHE A 608 12.08 26.69 9.29
CA PHE A 608 13.01 25.72 9.84
C PHE A 608 13.15 26.02 11.33
N ASP A 609 12.38 25.33 12.17
CA ASP A 609 12.28 25.61 13.60
C ASP A 609 12.80 24.44 14.44
N GLU A 610 13.62 24.71 15.44
CA GLU A 610 13.97 23.74 16.50
C GLU A 610 14.60 22.43 15.96
N ASN A 611 15.27 22.50 14.80
CA ASN A 611 15.93 21.33 14.21
C ASN A 611 17.37 21.20 14.72
N GLU A 612 17.86 19.97 14.71
CA GLU A 612 19.26 19.62 14.98
C GLU A 612 19.93 19.16 13.68
N VAL A 613 21.09 19.71 13.37
CA VAL A 613 21.85 19.38 12.16
C VAL A 613 23.29 19.09 12.53
N SER A 614 23.81 17.94 12.14
CA SER A 614 25.19 17.50 12.36
C SER A 614 25.81 17.05 11.04
N ILE A 615 26.75 17.83 10.53
CA ILE A 615 27.39 17.59 9.23
C ILE A 615 28.90 17.57 9.40
N SER A 616 29.57 16.48 9.02
CA SER A 616 31.02 16.36 9.19
C SER A 616 31.81 17.39 8.36
N LYS A 617 31.38 17.69 7.14
CA LYS A 617 32.04 18.64 6.24
C LYS A 617 31.03 19.31 5.31
N VAL A 618 31.06 20.64 5.23
CA VAL A 618 30.22 21.42 4.32
C VAL A 618 30.99 21.73 3.04
N THR A 619 30.54 21.20 1.90
CA THR A 619 31.15 21.44 0.57
C THR A 619 30.23 22.23 -0.38
N LYS A 620 28.95 22.35 -0.03
CA LYS A 620 27.92 23.15 -0.72
C LYS A 620 27.00 23.76 0.36
N PRO A 621 26.18 24.78 0.05
CA PRO A 621 25.21 25.29 1.01
C PRO A 621 24.24 24.18 1.47
N PHE A 622 23.99 24.12 2.76
CA PHE A 622 23.01 23.22 3.39
C PHE A 622 21.58 23.61 3.00
N ILE A 623 21.26 24.91 3.01
CA ILE A 623 19.97 25.44 2.52
C ILE A 623 20.24 26.46 1.42
N VAL A 624 19.56 26.28 0.28
CA VAL A 624 19.46 27.27 -0.79
C VAL A 624 17.99 27.60 -0.97
N THR A 625 17.60 28.85 -0.77
CA THR A 625 16.19 29.26 -0.90
C THR A 625 16.02 30.49 -1.78
N LYS A 626 14.98 30.46 -2.63
CA LYS A 626 14.52 31.52 -3.53
C LYS A 626 13.02 31.74 -3.31
N SER A 627 12.65 32.41 -2.23
CA SER A 627 11.26 32.44 -1.75
C SER A 627 10.81 33.82 -1.27
N SER A 628 9.51 34.08 -1.20
CA SER A 628 8.96 35.31 -0.63
C SER A 628 9.13 35.43 0.90
N GLY A 629 9.50 34.35 1.60
CA GLY A 629 9.76 34.42 3.03
C GLY A 629 10.48 33.21 3.64
N VAL A 630 11.42 33.48 4.54
CA VAL A 630 12.26 32.51 5.23
C VAL A 630 12.20 32.75 6.73
N LYS A 631 12.01 31.68 7.51
CA LYS A 631 12.04 31.74 8.97
C LYS A 631 12.87 30.62 9.56
N PHE A 632 13.93 30.95 10.29
CA PHE A 632 14.76 29.99 11.01
C PHE A 632 14.77 30.31 12.51
N LYS A 633 14.23 29.43 13.35
CA LYS A 633 14.14 29.71 14.79
C LYS A 633 14.62 28.56 15.66
N GLY A 634 15.50 28.82 16.62
CA GLY A 634 15.79 27.83 17.67
C GLY A 634 16.57 26.60 17.20
N ASN A 635 17.23 26.64 16.05
CA ASN A 635 17.95 25.49 15.51
C ASN A 635 19.36 25.37 16.08
N ASN A 636 19.86 24.14 16.15
CA ASN A 636 21.24 23.80 16.51
C ASN A 636 21.96 23.20 15.30
N PHE A 637 22.99 23.88 14.82
CA PHE A 637 23.82 23.43 13.71
C PHE A 637 25.23 23.11 14.20
N TYR A 638 25.67 21.88 13.97
CA TYR A 638 27.01 21.39 14.27
C TYR A 638 27.73 20.99 12.99
N PHE A 639 28.89 21.61 12.75
CA PHE A 639 29.71 21.36 11.58
C PHE A 639 31.10 20.86 11.98
N GLY A 640 31.45 19.64 11.57
CA GLY A 640 32.79 19.09 11.82
C GLY A 640 33.90 19.91 11.15
N GLU A 641 33.64 20.47 9.98
CA GLU A 641 34.57 21.32 9.23
C GLU A 641 33.78 22.37 8.42
N LEU A 642 34.12 23.65 8.61
CA LEU A 642 33.63 24.76 7.79
C LEU A 642 34.65 25.15 6.72
N SER A 643 34.18 25.21 5.48
CA SER A 643 34.93 25.65 4.31
C SER A 643 34.54 27.08 3.88
N ASN A 644 35.13 27.59 2.80
CA ASN A 644 34.83 28.92 2.23
C ASN A 644 33.46 29.02 1.50
N VAL A 645 32.53 28.09 1.76
CA VAL A 645 31.21 28.06 1.11
C VAL A 645 30.16 28.59 2.09
N ALA A 646 29.21 29.39 1.59
CA ALA A 646 28.07 29.82 2.38
C ALA A 646 27.27 28.61 2.90
N ILE A 647 26.99 28.54 4.20
CA ILE A 647 26.15 27.46 4.75
C ILE A 647 24.70 27.63 4.30
N PHE A 648 24.19 28.86 4.37
CA PHE A 648 22.85 29.23 3.97
C PHE A 648 22.92 30.25 2.84
N ASP A 649 22.31 29.94 1.70
CA ASP A 649 22.17 30.86 0.57
C ASP A 649 20.69 31.25 0.42
N ILE A 650 20.40 32.51 0.71
CA ILE A 650 19.05 33.02 0.91
C ILE A 650 18.77 34.14 -0.09
N THR A 651 17.81 33.90 -0.98
CA THR A 651 17.17 34.90 -1.82
C THR A 651 15.73 35.03 -1.35
N SER A 652 15.44 36.06 -0.54
CA SER A 652 14.09 36.29 -0.03
C SER A 652 13.79 37.74 0.32
N ASN A 653 12.52 38.13 0.19
CA ASN A 653 12.02 39.46 0.52
C ASN A 653 11.86 39.66 2.03
N ASN A 654 11.54 38.59 2.77
CA ASN A 654 11.26 38.62 4.21
C ASN A 654 12.03 37.50 4.91
N VAL A 655 12.93 37.85 5.82
CA VAL A 655 13.77 36.88 6.52
C VAL A 655 13.67 37.11 8.03
N ASP A 656 13.38 36.07 8.79
CA ASP A 656 13.41 36.09 10.25
C ASP A 656 14.22 34.91 10.80
N ILE A 657 15.44 35.19 11.26
CA ILE A 657 16.39 34.22 11.80
C ILE A 657 16.63 34.57 13.27
N VAL A 658 16.13 33.74 14.19
CA VAL A 658 16.11 34.07 15.63
C VAL A 658 16.57 32.90 16.49
N SER A 659 17.48 33.17 17.43
CA SER A 659 17.87 32.21 18.49
C SER A 659 18.44 30.89 17.95
N ASN A 660 19.30 30.94 16.93
CA ASN A 660 19.96 29.76 16.40
C ASN A 660 21.37 29.62 16.99
N VAL A 661 21.85 28.39 17.14
CA VAL A 661 23.22 28.09 17.57
C VAL A 661 23.97 27.44 16.41
N ILE A 662 25.13 27.99 16.07
CA ILE A 662 26.01 27.48 15.02
C ILE A 662 27.35 27.14 15.64
N GLN A 663 27.74 25.88 15.56
CA GLN A 663 28.97 25.35 16.14
C GLN A 663 29.85 24.74 15.06
N SER A 664 31.17 24.92 15.17
CA SER A 664 32.10 24.16 14.37
C SER A 664 33.39 23.79 15.09
N ALA A 665 33.83 22.55 14.87
CA ALA A 665 35.06 22.02 15.46
C ALA A 665 36.33 22.61 14.84
N GLN A 666 36.28 23.09 13.59
CA GLN A 666 37.43 23.66 12.87
C GLN A 666 36.99 24.43 11.61
N VAL A 667 37.78 25.46 11.27
CA VAL A 667 37.72 26.18 9.99
C VAL A 667 38.90 25.77 9.12
N THR A 668 38.64 25.42 7.86
CA THR A 668 39.68 25.02 6.90
C THR A 668 39.64 25.84 5.61
N GLY A 669 40.81 26.03 5.00
CA GLY A 669 40.97 26.78 3.75
C GLY A 669 41.52 28.21 3.94
N PRO A 670 41.90 28.89 2.85
CA PRO A 670 42.57 30.20 2.90
C PRO A 670 41.61 31.39 3.06
N GLY A 671 40.29 31.17 3.04
CA GLY A 671 39.29 32.24 3.05
C GLY A 671 38.56 32.34 4.39
N THR A 672 37.69 33.34 4.51
CA THR A 672 36.85 33.53 5.68
C THR A 672 35.51 32.83 5.42
N PRO A 673 35.10 31.85 6.24
CA PRO A 673 33.80 31.19 6.07
C PRO A 673 32.65 32.20 6.13
N LEU A 674 31.58 31.92 5.38
CA LEU A 674 30.37 32.72 5.35
C LEU A 674 29.21 31.87 5.87
N LEU A 675 28.49 32.34 6.89
CA LEU A 675 27.34 31.60 7.42
C LEU A 675 26.10 31.85 6.56
N PHE A 676 25.70 33.12 6.41
CA PHE A 676 24.52 33.53 5.64
C PHE A 676 24.90 34.38 4.43
N ASN A 677 24.56 33.92 3.24
CA ASN A 677 24.65 34.70 2.01
C ASN A 677 23.27 35.19 1.59
N PHE A 678 23.12 36.49 1.43
CA PHE A 678 21.88 37.15 1.00
C PHE A 678 22.08 37.75 -0.40
N SER A 679 21.64 37.01 -1.43
CA SER A 679 22.08 37.17 -2.82
C SER A 679 21.12 37.93 -3.75
N SER A 680 20.01 38.47 -3.23
CA SER A 680 18.96 39.13 -4.02
C SER A 680 19.07 40.67 -4.03
N ASP A 681 18.64 41.27 -5.16
CA ASP A 681 18.55 42.73 -5.36
C ASP A 681 17.25 43.33 -4.78
N SER A 682 16.43 42.53 -4.12
CA SER A 682 15.08 42.91 -3.66
C SER A 682 14.78 42.39 -2.25
N ILE A 683 15.76 42.51 -1.35
CA ILE A 683 15.59 42.08 0.04
C ILE A 683 15.06 43.24 0.87
N TYR A 684 13.86 43.07 1.44
CA TYR A 684 13.14 44.19 2.04
C TYR A 684 13.13 44.21 3.55
N ASN A 685 13.17 43.06 4.21
CA ASN A 685 13.06 42.98 5.66
C ASN A 685 13.84 41.78 6.20
N ILE A 686 15.00 42.05 6.81
CA ILE A 686 15.86 41.02 7.38
C ILE A 686 15.97 41.21 8.88
N SER A 687 15.58 40.18 9.62
CA SER A 687 15.79 40.04 11.06
C SER A 687 16.76 38.89 11.29
N LEU A 688 17.94 39.17 11.85
CA LEU A 688 18.91 38.18 12.30
C LEU A 688 19.29 38.49 13.75
N GLN A 689 18.71 37.74 14.68
CA GLN A 689 18.75 38.06 16.10
C GLN A 689 19.14 36.87 16.96
N LYS A 690 19.87 37.12 18.05
CA LYS A 690 20.19 36.13 19.08
C LYS A 690 20.89 34.87 18.51
N THR A 691 21.61 34.99 17.40
CA THR A 691 22.37 33.86 16.86
C THR A 691 23.68 33.74 17.63
N GLU A 692 23.95 32.54 18.15
CA GLU A 692 25.18 32.22 18.87
C GLU A 692 26.12 31.43 17.95
N VAL A 693 27.35 31.91 17.79
CA VAL A 693 28.36 31.30 16.93
C VAL A 693 29.55 30.82 17.78
N ASN A 694 29.75 29.52 17.85
CA ASN A 694 30.84 28.90 18.62
C ASN A 694 31.75 28.10 17.69
N ILE A 695 32.80 28.73 17.18
CA ILE A 695 33.68 28.15 16.18
C ILE A 695 35.12 28.13 16.71
N ASN A 696 35.81 27.01 16.51
CA ASN A 696 37.25 26.93 16.74
C ASN A 696 37.98 27.39 15.47
N GLY A 697 38.71 28.49 15.52
CA GLY A 697 39.53 28.94 14.38
C GLY A 697 39.67 30.45 14.26
N LYS A 698 39.73 30.92 13.02
CA LYS A 698 39.88 32.33 12.63
C LYS A 698 38.50 32.99 12.45
N GLU A 699 38.50 34.29 12.18
CA GLU A 699 37.32 35.12 11.88
C GLU A 699 36.31 34.45 10.92
N VAL A 700 35.03 34.76 11.09
CA VAL A 700 33.92 34.26 10.26
C VAL A 700 32.98 35.41 9.89
N PHE A 701 32.50 35.43 8.65
CA PHE A 701 31.41 36.32 8.25
C PHE A 701 30.08 35.73 8.71
N LEU A 702 29.39 36.46 9.58
CA LEU A 702 28.02 36.10 9.96
C LEU A 702 27.12 36.19 8.73
N ALA A 703 27.13 37.33 8.04
CA ALA A 703 26.26 37.57 6.91
C ALA A 703 26.93 38.43 5.83
N LYS A 704 26.58 38.14 4.58
CA LYS A 704 26.87 38.98 3.41
C LYS A 704 25.58 39.39 2.74
N PHE A 705 25.44 40.68 2.44
CA PHE A 705 24.30 41.28 1.77
C PHE A 705 24.74 41.89 0.45
N LYS A 706 23.93 41.71 -0.61
CA LYS A 706 24.07 42.48 -1.86
C LYS A 706 23.44 43.85 -1.66
N ASP A 707 22.15 44.02 -1.97
CA ASP A 707 21.35 45.18 -1.55
C ASP A 707 20.44 44.78 -0.40
N VAL A 708 20.21 45.70 0.55
CA VAL A 708 19.37 45.39 1.72
C VAL A 708 18.56 46.61 2.15
N HIS A 709 17.26 46.39 2.38
CA HIS A 709 16.38 47.33 3.07
C HIS A 709 15.96 46.74 4.43
N LEU A 710 15.68 47.61 5.40
CA LEU A 710 15.17 47.26 6.73
C LEU A 710 15.94 46.11 7.38
N LEU A 711 17.11 46.42 7.94
CA LEU A 711 18.01 45.42 8.53
C LEU A 711 17.96 45.48 10.05
N HIS A 712 17.64 44.36 10.70
CA HIS A 712 17.68 44.22 12.15
C HIS A 712 18.66 43.12 12.57
N LEU A 713 19.83 43.54 13.06
CA LEU A 713 20.84 42.67 13.64
C LEU A 713 20.90 42.93 15.15
N ALA A 714 20.46 42.00 15.98
CA ALA A 714 20.48 42.21 17.43
C ALA A 714 20.95 41.01 18.23
N LYS A 715 21.82 41.25 19.22
CA LYS A 715 22.25 40.26 20.20
C LYS A 715 22.89 39.01 19.58
N ASN A 716 23.54 39.13 18.42
CA ASN A 716 24.31 38.04 17.84
C ASN A 716 25.68 37.95 18.53
N THR A 717 25.99 36.80 19.12
CA THR A 717 27.16 36.59 19.99
C THR A 717 28.09 35.54 19.43
N SER A 718 29.38 35.62 19.76
CA SER A 718 30.37 34.66 19.28
C SER A 718 31.59 34.55 20.19
N ASN A 719 32.22 33.38 20.20
CA ASN A 719 33.52 33.15 20.85
C ASN A 719 34.72 33.67 20.02
N ILE A 720 34.49 33.96 18.74
CA ILE A 720 35.46 34.54 17.79
C ILE A 720 34.95 35.86 17.19
N PRO A 721 35.82 36.70 16.60
CA PRO A 721 35.38 37.90 15.90
C PRO A 721 34.39 37.59 14.76
N LEU A 722 33.25 38.29 14.74
CA LEU A 722 32.26 38.24 13.65
C LEU A 722 32.34 39.50 12.78
N SER A 723 32.16 39.34 11.47
CA SER A 723 32.02 40.46 10.54
C SER A 723 30.74 40.34 9.70
N VAL A 724 30.26 41.48 9.22
CA VAL A 724 29.15 41.58 8.26
C VAL A 724 29.64 42.33 7.03
N ASP A 725 29.26 41.87 5.84
CA ASP A 725 29.60 42.50 4.55
C ASP A 725 28.31 43.02 3.88
N ILE A 726 28.26 44.32 3.57
CA ILE A 726 27.20 44.93 2.75
C ILE A 726 27.85 45.36 1.44
N SER A 727 27.81 44.49 0.45
CA SER A 727 28.55 44.64 -0.81
C SER A 727 27.90 45.59 -1.83
N GLY A 728 26.59 45.84 -1.70
CA GLY A 728 25.82 46.82 -2.50
C GLY A 728 25.38 48.02 -1.66
N LYS A 729 24.15 48.51 -1.85
CA LYS A 729 23.61 49.68 -1.13
C LYS A 729 22.64 49.26 -0.01
N GLY A 730 22.79 49.91 1.15
CA GLY A 730 21.95 49.65 2.32
C GLY A 730 20.93 50.76 2.58
N TYR A 731 19.64 50.45 2.58
CA TYR A 731 18.57 51.41 2.85
C TYR A 731 17.97 51.22 4.25
N GLY A 732 18.05 52.23 5.10
CA GLY A 732 17.57 52.18 6.48
C GLY A 732 16.05 52.00 6.62
N PRO A 733 15.53 51.79 7.84
CA PRO A 733 16.27 51.69 9.10
C PRO A 733 17.11 50.44 9.25
N PHE A 734 18.32 50.63 9.78
CA PHE A 734 19.18 49.59 10.29
C PHE A 734 19.20 49.64 11.81
N TYR A 735 18.84 48.54 12.46
CA TYR A 735 18.89 48.35 13.90
C TYR A 735 20.01 47.37 14.23
N MET A 736 21.13 47.88 14.76
CA MET A 736 22.31 47.07 15.10
C MET A 736 22.66 47.24 16.58
N VAL A 737 22.23 46.30 17.44
CA VAL A 737 22.37 46.45 18.90
C VAL A 737 22.88 45.18 19.57
N GLY A 738 23.89 45.32 20.44
CA GLY A 738 24.36 44.24 21.31
C GLY A 738 25.01 43.05 20.56
N ASN A 739 25.55 43.27 19.37
CA ASN A 739 26.25 42.24 18.60
C ASN A 739 27.75 42.21 18.91
N SER A 740 28.38 41.04 18.84
CA SER A 740 29.83 40.85 19.00
C SER A 740 30.62 41.11 17.70
N PHE A 741 30.22 42.10 16.90
CA PHE A 741 30.85 42.39 15.61
C PHE A 741 32.19 43.10 15.76
N LYS A 742 33.20 42.67 15.01
CA LYS A 742 34.50 43.32 14.86
C LYS A 742 34.45 44.43 13.79
N ALA A 743 33.75 44.18 12.69
CA ALA A 743 33.62 45.15 11.59
C ALA A 743 32.30 44.96 10.83
N ILE A 744 31.82 46.05 10.23
CA ILE A 744 30.78 46.05 9.20
C ILE A 744 31.43 46.64 7.95
N GLN A 745 31.61 45.83 6.92
CA GLN A 745 32.26 46.21 5.67
C GLN A 745 31.23 46.78 4.69
N GLY A 746 31.66 47.71 3.84
CA GLY A 746 30.83 48.29 2.77
C GLY A 746 29.96 49.48 3.16
N ILE A 747 30.04 49.96 4.41
CA ILE A 747 29.36 51.19 4.88
C ILE A 747 30.32 52.28 5.35
N ASP A 748 31.62 52.19 5.01
CA ASP A 748 32.58 53.23 5.36
C ASP A 748 32.27 54.54 4.60
N GLY A 749 32.08 55.64 5.32
CA GLY A 749 31.66 56.93 4.75
C GLY A 749 30.17 57.00 4.35
N TYR A 750 29.38 55.98 4.68
CA TYR A 750 27.97 55.88 4.34
C TYR A 750 27.11 55.55 5.56
N ASN A 751 26.07 56.34 5.84
CA ASN A 751 25.11 56.03 6.91
C ASN A 751 23.76 55.60 6.32
N PRO A 752 23.36 54.33 6.48
CA PRO A 752 22.04 53.83 6.06
C PRO A 752 20.87 54.54 6.77
N ASN A 753 21.10 55.03 8.00
CA ASN A 753 20.12 55.77 8.80
C ASN A 753 20.22 57.29 8.58
N ASP A 754 20.42 57.72 7.34
CA ASP A 754 20.35 59.12 6.92
C ASP A 754 19.06 59.37 6.12
N MET A 755 18.55 60.60 6.15
CA MET A 755 17.29 60.98 5.47
C MET A 755 17.26 60.65 3.98
N ASN A 756 18.42 60.62 3.30
CA ASN A 756 18.51 60.29 1.87
C ASN A 756 18.63 58.79 1.60
N ASN A 757 18.80 57.99 2.65
CA ASN A 757 19.07 56.56 2.59
C ASN A 757 17.99 55.71 3.25
N ILE A 758 16.92 56.32 3.78
CA ILE A 758 15.77 55.56 4.29
C ILE A 758 15.05 54.85 3.14
N SER A 759 14.72 53.59 3.35
CA SER A 759 13.97 52.76 2.42
C SER A 759 12.61 53.41 2.12
N PRO A 760 12.21 53.49 0.84
CA PRO A 760 10.86 53.96 0.48
C PRO A 760 9.75 53.01 0.96
N LEU A 761 10.12 51.80 1.39
CA LEU A 761 9.19 50.80 1.93
C LEU A 761 8.97 50.95 3.44
N TYR A 762 9.72 51.83 4.11
CA TYR A 762 9.56 52.07 5.53
C TYR A 762 8.47 53.10 5.81
N THR A 763 7.52 52.74 6.67
CA THR A 763 6.53 53.68 7.19
C THR A 763 6.94 54.09 8.61
N ALA A 764 7.43 55.32 8.75
CA ALA A 764 7.83 55.87 10.04
C ALA A 764 6.64 56.45 10.82
N SER A 765 6.74 56.45 12.14
CA SER A 765 5.80 57.13 13.03
C SER A 765 6.30 58.51 13.42
N VAL A 766 5.41 59.51 13.56
CA VAL A 766 5.80 60.85 14.04
C VAL A 766 6.44 60.71 15.44
N GLY A 767 7.62 61.28 15.61
CA GLY A 767 8.46 61.17 16.81
C GLY A 767 9.48 60.02 16.78
N GLU A 768 9.49 59.17 15.75
CA GLU A 768 10.42 58.06 15.64
C GLU A 768 11.85 58.55 15.36
N VAL A 769 12.82 58.02 16.11
CA VAL A 769 14.24 58.40 16.03
C VAL A 769 15.06 57.22 15.50
N LEU A 770 15.85 57.47 14.45
CA LEU A 770 16.84 56.53 13.92
C LEU A 770 18.24 57.08 14.17
N TYR A 771 19.04 56.37 14.95
CA TYR A 771 20.43 56.76 15.25
C TYR A 771 21.39 56.38 14.12
N SER A 772 22.41 57.19 13.91
CA SER A 772 23.55 56.86 13.03
C SER A 772 24.26 55.60 13.55
N LEU A 773 24.63 54.67 12.66
CA LEU A 773 25.26 53.40 13.07
C LEU A 773 26.69 53.58 13.60
N LYS A 774 27.40 54.59 13.10
CA LYS A 774 28.79 54.90 13.45
C LYS A 774 29.00 56.43 13.41
N PRO A 775 28.42 57.18 14.36
CA PRO A 775 28.55 58.64 14.36
C PRO A 775 30.01 59.01 14.64
N GLU A 776 30.59 59.84 13.77
CA GLU A 776 31.91 60.46 13.96
C GLU A 776 31.76 61.78 14.73
N ILE A 777 32.81 62.24 15.41
CA ILE A 777 32.82 63.55 16.08
C ILE A 777 32.52 64.64 15.04
N GLY A 778 31.50 65.46 15.32
CA GLY A 778 30.99 66.51 14.43
C GLY A 778 29.94 66.08 13.40
N SER A 779 29.61 64.78 13.32
CA SER A 779 28.53 64.23 12.49
C SER A 779 27.17 64.23 13.21
N ASP A 780 26.08 64.09 12.45
CA ASP A 780 24.72 64.05 12.99
C ASP A 780 24.50 62.77 13.83
N ILE A 781 23.86 62.90 15.00
CA ILE A 781 23.63 61.78 15.93
C ILE A 781 22.58 60.80 15.35
N GLY A 782 21.68 61.31 14.50
CA GLY A 782 20.65 60.53 13.83
C GLY A 782 19.63 61.41 13.12
N ILE A 783 18.46 60.83 12.81
CA ILE A 783 17.31 61.52 12.22
C ILE A 783 16.03 61.24 13.01
N ILE A 784 15.10 62.20 13.05
CA ILE A 784 13.77 62.10 13.65
C ILE A 784 12.70 62.31 12.59
N TYR A 785 11.62 61.52 12.63
CA TYR A 785 10.46 61.71 11.76
C TYR A 785 9.46 62.68 12.41
N THR A 786 9.10 63.74 11.70
CA THR A 786 8.11 64.75 12.13
C THR A 786 6.92 64.77 11.18
N GLU A 787 5.91 65.59 11.45
CA GLU A 787 4.80 65.82 10.50
C GLU A 787 5.26 66.32 9.13
N ASN A 788 6.46 66.92 9.03
CA ASN A 788 7.05 67.41 7.79
C ASN A 788 8.12 66.47 7.20
N GLY A 789 8.26 65.24 7.71
CA GLY A 789 9.23 64.25 7.25
C GLY A 789 10.48 64.14 8.15
N TRP A 790 11.55 63.56 7.60
CA TRP A 790 12.81 63.30 8.31
C TRP A 790 13.64 64.58 8.54
N HIS A 791 14.13 64.79 9.75
CA HIS A 791 15.04 65.87 10.13
C HIS A 791 16.24 65.34 10.92
N LYS A 792 17.40 65.99 10.80
CA LYS A 792 18.63 65.63 11.51
C LYS A 792 18.54 65.97 13.00
N ILE A 793 19.16 65.14 13.86
CA ILE A 793 19.20 65.31 15.31
C ILE A 793 20.63 65.58 15.77
N GLY A 794 20.88 66.81 16.22
CA GLY A 794 22.10 67.19 16.95
C GLY A 794 23.42 66.88 16.24
N LYS A 795 24.54 67.07 16.95
CA LYS A 795 25.86 66.62 16.51
C LYS A 795 26.57 65.88 17.63
N LEU A 796 27.32 64.84 17.28
CA LEU A 796 28.18 64.15 18.24
C LEU A 796 29.35 65.07 18.61
N HIS A 797 29.53 65.35 19.90
CA HIS A 797 30.59 66.21 20.44
C HIS A 797 31.73 65.40 21.02
#